data_AF-A0A4Z0V5A9-F1
#
_entry.id   AF-A0A4Z0V5A9-F1
#
_cell.length_a   1.000
_cell.length_b   1.000
_cell.length_c   1.000
_cell.angle_alpha   90.00
_cell.angle_beta   90.00
_cell.angle_gamma   90.00
#
_symmetry.space_group_name_H-M   'P 1'
#
loop_
_entity.id
_entity.type
_entity.pdbx_description
1 polymer ?
#
loop_
_entity_poly.entity_id
_entity_poly.type
_entity_poly.pdbx_seq_one_letter_code
_entity_poly.pdbx_strand_id
1 'polypeptide(L)'
;MKHYITIIIMLLVAAMSTSAATRRPKKRNKKAPKVTRVVKADPRTSGPFVVRTDAPEAPYGLDGINIALWPSHGRYYDVKEERWMWQRGRLMGTVEDLYSQSYVYPYLVPMLENAGAYVMLPRERDTSTIEVIVDADGGEAQNGYSEKNGSKMWSDAVGVKGFGYVDKILSGTDNPFKKGTLRKAATVNDIKKASSASWTADIPEEGEYALYISYASLPESARDAHYTVNSLRGSEEFQVNQTMGGGTWVYLGTFPFAQGKTTVVELNNISNENNKVVTADAIKIGGGMGNVRRGSGMSADISGYPRFTEGARYWLQWAGMPESVYSITGGESDYEDDYKSRGMWVNYLAGGSKSLPGQKGLGIPVDLSFALHTDAGTTCDDVTTVGTLPIVSTAGSLGNGKSKKTSMTYANMVTDQIIDDIWQLYDPQWTRRKLRNRSYHEAREPLVPAMLLELLSHQNFADMRYGLDPNFRFDVSRAIYKGMLKYLHKTSGTPYIVEPLPVKDFSIKGQDGNYTLSWIPTDDPLEPTAKAKYYIVYERIDNGAFVELAITDDTYLSVTPNDNSIYSYKIVAANDGGLSFPSEILALCDIPGGKDQVTIVNGFTRVSGPAEIYRDGHIGFDYEEDYGVPYIKDILFTGAQTEFRPSEPWKSNDAPGHGASRAVYETEIIAGNTFDFVMLHGEAVKAAGHSFVSSSVGAFIKSIDHPHIIDLILGKQKEITVGANSKLRYKPFSSELKQRLREMCDAGSSLFVSGSYIGSDLFDNKYSMTAVSQSDREFGHSILGIDWRQAKATITGQVTEVRSRYPQFNGRFKFNFNQQLSSDCYAVESPESFNPVSTNDGAVILRYSENDYAAGTAYATNSHKAVVIGFPFETILEKDAREKLMRQILDFFTNQTETLSAREKLKIVVGTLLAPEEEYSLLPGAFGAEDWTSGIKESAELAERSPHRTRKRKS
;
A
#
# COMPACT_ATOMS: atom_id res chain seq x y z
N MET A 1 -35.80 -72.99 -9.93
CA MET A 1 -34.52 -73.76 -9.86
C MET A 1 -33.43 -72.72 -9.62
N LYS A 2 -33.09 -72.40 -8.37
CA LYS A 2 -32.11 -73.10 -7.50
C LYS A 2 -30.75 -73.27 -8.21
N HIS A 3 -29.58 -72.95 -7.69
CA HIS A 3 -29.05 -72.23 -6.53
C HIS A 3 -27.53 -72.59 -6.55
N TYR A 4 -26.66 -71.76 -5.96
CA TYR A 4 -25.38 -72.18 -5.35
C TYR A 4 -24.23 -72.61 -6.31
N ILE A 5 -22.92 -72.51 -6.01
CA ILE A 5 -22.08 -72.06 -4.89
C ILE A 5 -20.61 -72.11 -5.40
N THR A 6 -19.82 -71.09 -5.06
CA THR A 6 -18.48 -71.19 -4.40
C THR A 6 -17.40 -72.07 -5.09
N ILE A 7 -16.34 -71.51 -5.68
CA ILE A 7 -15.09 -71.06 -5.03
C ILE A 7 -14.22 -72.23 -4.51
N ILE A 8 -12.93 -72.20 -4.93
CA ILE A 8 -11.73 -72.84 -4.34
C ILE A 8 -11.71 -74.36 -4.54
N ILE A 9 -10.68 -74.92 -5.17
CA ILE A 9 -9.59 -75.57 -4.45
C ILE A 9 -8.47 -75.95 -5.44
N MET A 10 -7.27 -75.44 -5.11
CA MET A 10 -5.96 -76.12 -5.15
C MET A 10 -5.37 -76.51 -6.52
N LEU A 11 -4.32 -75.80 -6.95
CA LEU A 11 -2.92 -75.94 -6.50
C LEU A 11 -2.22 -77.18 -7.10
N LEU A 12 -1.18 -76.87 -7.88
CA LEU A 12 0.15 -77.51 -7.91
C LEU A 12 0.22 -79.02 -8.13
N VAL A 13 0.87 -79.44 -9.22
CA VAL A 13 2.01 -80.41 -9.29
C VAL A 13 2.51 -80.38 -10.75
N ALA A 14 3.60 -79.66 -11.02
CA ALA A 14 4.98 -80.14 -11.18
C ALA A 14 5.35 -80.65 -12.60
N ALA A 15 6.19 -79.84 -13.24
CA ALA A 15 7.37 -80.16 -14.05
C ALA A 15 7.40 -81.47 -14.87
N MET A 16 7.56 -81.33 -16.20
CA MET A 16 8.61 -82.05 -16.93
C MET A 16 9.20 -81.19 -18.06
N SER A 17 10.48 -81.45 -18.26
CA SER A 17 11.56 -80.70 -18.90
C SER A 17 11.74 -81.03 -20.39
N THR A 18 12.35 -80.06 -21.12
CA THR A 18 13.33 -80.22 -22.24
C THR A 18 12.94 -81.03 -23.48
N SER A 19 13.48 -80.86 -24.69
CA SER A 19 14.13 -79.81 -25.47
C SER A 19 14.43 -80.46 -26.82
N ALA A 20 14.13 -79.84 -27.97
CA ALA A 20 14.85 -80.11 -29.21
C ALA A 20 14.64 -78.98 -30.23
N ALA A 21 15.72 -78.26 -30.48
CA ALA A 21 15.89 -77.23 -31.49
C ALA A 21 16.05 -77.89 -32.89
N THR A 22 15.89 -77.29 -34.07
CA THR A 22 16.30 -75.97 -34.57
C THR A 22 15.70 -75.77 -35.97
N ARG A 23 15.34 -74.53 -36.33
CA ARG A 23 15.58 -73.96 -37.67
C ARG A 23 15.70 -72.44 -37.54
N ARG A 24 16.90 -71.90 -37.78
CA ARG A 24 17.22 -70.46 -37.75
C ARG A 24 16.79 -69.79 -39.07
N PRO A 25 16.08 -68.65 -39.03
CA PRO A 25 16.08 -67.69 -40.14
C PRO A 25 17.04 -66.51 -39.87
N LYS A 26 17.55 -65.96 -40.98
CA LYS A 26 18.61 -64.95 -41.11
C LYS A 26 18.35 -63.67 -40.30
N LYS A 27 19.37 -63.20 -39.58
CA LYS A 27 19.45 -61.85 -39.00
C LYS A 27 19.43 -60.80 -40.14
N ARG A 28 18.37 -60.00 -40.22
CA ARG A 28 18.45 -58.66 -40.84
C ARG A 28 19.21 -57.76 -39.87
N ASN A 29 20.37 -57.26 -40.28
CA ASN A 29 21.04 -56.16 -39.60
C ASN A 29 20.12 -54.93 -39.64
N LYS A 30 19.43 -54.64 -38.54
CA LYS A 30 18.84 -53.32 -38.31
C LYS A 30 20.02 -52.35 -38.21
N LYS A 31 20.15 -51.45 -39.19
CA LYS A 31 21.00 -50.26 -39.04
C LYS A 31 20.54 -49.56 -37.76
N ALA A 32 21.45 -49.41 -36.80
CA ALA A 32 21.20 -48.58 -35.63
C ALA A 32 20.75 -47.19 -36.10
N PRO A 33 19.71 -46.59 -35.49
CA PRO A 33 19.42 -45.20 -35.76
C PRO A 33 20.70 -44.41 -35.47
N LYS A 34 21.15 -43.61 -36.44
CA LYS A 34 22.19 -42.61 -36.19
C LYS A 34 21.66 -41.73 -35.06
N VAL A 35 22.15 -41.94 -33.84
CA VAL A 35 22.04 -40.97 -32.78
C VAL A 35 22.90 -39.81 -33.25
N THR A 36 22.28 -38.86 -33.93
CA THR A 36 22.84 -37.53 -34.04
C THR A 36 23.00 -37.10 -32.59
N ARG A 37 24.24 -37.11 -32.10
CA ARG A 37 24.60 -36.47 -30.85
C ARG A 37 24.13 -35.03 -31.06
N VAL A 38 22.97 -34.69 -30.49
CA VAL A 38 22.54 -33.31 -30.39
C VAL A 38 23.68 -32.68 -29.62
N VAL A 39 24.52 -31.94 -30.32
CA VAL A 39 25.40 -30.98 -29.68
C VAL A 39 24.43 -30.12 -28.90
N LYS A 40 24.39 -30.27 -27.58
CA LYS A 40 23.69 -29.33 -26.72
C LYS A 40 24.34 -27.99 -27.05
N ALA A 41 23.68 -27.20 -27.87
CA ALA A 41 23.87 -25.77 -27.79
C ALA A 41 23.63 -25.41 -26.32
N ASP A 42 24.47 -24.57 -25.74
CA ASP A 42 24.17 -24.00 -24.43
C ASP A 42 22.72 -23.49 -24.44
N PRO A 43 21.97 -23.68 -23.35
CA PRO A 43 20.62 -23.12 -23.27
C PRO A 43 20.65 -21.66 -23.71
N ARG A 44 19.73 -21.25 -24.59
CA ARG A 44 19.62 -19.86 -25.07
C ARG A 44 19.45 -18.84 -23.92
N THR A 45 19.16 -19.31 -22.71
CA THR A 45 18.69 -18.61 -21.52
C THR A 45 19.66 -18.80 -20.33
N SER A 46 20.82 -18.15 -20.36
CA SER A 46 21.76 -18.08 -19.23
C SER A 46 21.89 -16.62 -18.78
N GLY A 47 21.90 -16.39 -17.46
CA GLY A 47 21.94 -15.06 -16.85
C GLY A 47 20.60 -14.60 -16.28
N PRO A 48 20.58 -13.48 -15.53
CA PRO A 48 19.36 -12.86 -15.01
C PRO A 48 18.47 -12.32 -16.14
N PHE A 49 17.19 -12.11 -15.84
CA PHE A 49 16.21 -11.61 -16.82
C PHE A 49 16.27 -10.08 -16.96
N VAL A 50 16.10 -9.37 -15.85
CA VAL A 50 16.24 -7.91 -15.74
C VAL A 50 17.13 -7.65 -14.52
N VAL A 51 18.11 -6.75 -14.67
CA VAL A 51 19.00 -6.31 -13.60
C VAL A 51 19.05 -4.80 -13.62
N ARG A 52 18.83 -4.17 -12.47
CA ARG A 52 19.16 -2.76 -12.26
C ARG A 52 20.64 -2.68 -11.88
N THR A 53 21.45 -2.04 -12.71
CA THR A 53 22.93 -2.11 -12.61
C THR A 53 23.54 -1.11 -11.64
N ASP A 54 22.76 -0.13 -11.20
CA ASP A 54 23.15 0.89 -10.22
C ASP A 54 22.51 0.66 -8.83
N ALA A 55 21.80 -0.46 -8.63
CA ALA A 55 21.28 -0.86 -7.32
C ALA A 55 22.32 -1.66 -6.52
N PRO A 56 22.26 -1.62 -5.17
CA PRO A 56 23.05 -2.51 -4.33
C PRO A 56 22.73 -3.99 -4.58
N GLU A 57 23.75 -4.84 -4.59
CA GLU A 57 23.60 -6.29 -4.73
C GLU A 57 23.10 -6.95 -3.42
N ALA A 58 22.33 -8.02 -3.56
CA ALA A 58 21.85 -8.89 -2.48
C ALA A 58 22.32 -10.35 -2.69
N PRO A 59 23.65 -10.62 -2.61
CA PRO A 59 24.22 -11.91 -3.00
C PRO A 59 23.79 -13.11 -2.12
N TYR A 60 23.34 -12.85 -0.90
CA TYR A 60 22.73 -13.86 -0.02
C TYR A 60 21.20 -13.69 0.10
N GLY A 61 20.63 -12.75 -0.65
CA GLY A 61 19.20 -12.55 -0.86
C GLY A 61 18.68 -13.37 -2.03
N LEU A 62 18.02 -12.72 -2.99
CA LEU A 62 17.28 -13.28 -4.11
C LEU A 62 17.79 -12.78 -5.48
N ASP A 63 19.00 -12.25 -5.56
CA ASP A 63 19.60 -11.81 -6.83
C ASP A 63 19.50 -12.87 -7.93
N GLY A 64 18.94 -12.45 -9.07
CA GLY A 64 18.77 -13.30 -10.26
C GLY A 64 17.68 -14.37 -10.15
N ILE A 65 16.92 -14.40 -9.05
CA ILE A 65 15.75 -15.27 -8.88
C ILE A 65 14.54 -14.66 -9.57
N ASN A 66 13.78 -15.48 -10.30
CA ASN A 66 12.54 -15.06 -10.96
C ASN A 66 11.33 -15.73 -10.29
N ILE A 67 10.43 -14.91 -9.75
CA ILE A 67 9.27 -15.37 -8.99
C ILE A 67 7.99 -15.03 -9.76
N ALA A 68 7.16 -16.04 -10.03
CA ALA A 68 5.81 -15.81 -10.53
C ALA A 68 4.83 -15.83 -9.36
N LEU A 69 4.22 -14.69 -9.07
CA LEU A 69 3.40 -14.51 -7.88
C LEU A 69 2.03 -13.92 -8.25
N TRP A 70 1.00 -14.25 -7.49
CA TRP A 70 -0.28 -13.56 -7.63
C TRP A 70 -1.06 -13.49 -6.32
N PRO A 71 -1.79 -12.38 -6.10
CA PRO A 71 -2.95 -12.36 -5.20
C PRO A 71 -4.06 -13.24 -5.79
N SER A 72 -5.17 -13.41 -5.09
CA SER A 72 -6.24 -14.33 -5.47
C SER A 72 -6.97 -13.92 -6.77
N HIS A 73 -8.29 -14.00 -6.78
CA HIS A 73 -9.11 -13.69 -7.94
C HIS A 73 -9.16 -12.18 -8.22
N GLY A 74 -9.82 -11.81 -9.32
CA GLY A 74 -10.16 -10.43 -9.63
C GLY A 74 -11.56 -10.36 -10.22
N ARG A 75 -12.04 -9.13 -10.45
CA ARG A 75 -13.35 -8.89 -11.07
C ARG A 75 -13.42 -9.59 -12.42
N TYR A 76 -14.51 -10.30 -12.68
CA TYR A 76 -14.71 -11.06 -13.92
C TYR A 76 -16.14 -10.90 -14.45
N TYR A 77 -16.34 -11.19 -15.74
CA TYR A 77 -17.64 -11.22 -16.38
C TYR A 77 -18.27 -12.60 -16.21
N ASP A 78 -19.36 -12.70 -15.44
CA ASP A 78 -20.14 -13.93 -15.37
C ASP A 78 -21.01 -14.04 -16.63
N VAL A 79 -20.71 -15.05 -17.46
CA VAL A 79 -21.41 -15.29 -18.72
C VAL A 79 -22.86 -15.74 -18.50
N LYS A 80 -23.19 -16.39 -17.37
CA LYS A 80 -24.54 -16.88 -17.09
C LYS A 80 -25.45 -15.79 -16.56
N GLU A 81 -24.91 -14.92 -15.71
CA GLU A 81 -25.61 -13.77 -15.14
C GLU A 81 -25.49 -12.50 -16.01
N GLU A 82 -24.75 -12.58 -17.11
CA GLU A 82 -24.49 -11.50 -18.08
C GLU A 82 -24.00 -10.18 -17.44
N ARG A 83 -23.15 -10.27 -16.42
CA ARG A 83 -22.66 -9.09 -15.67
C ARG A 83 -21.23 -9.24 -15.16
N TRP A 84 -20.58 -8.11 -14.94
CA TRP A 84 -19.33 -8.04 -14.18
C TRP A 84 -19.58 -8.19 -12.68
N MET A 85 -18.80 -9.04 -12.02
CA MET A 85 -18.91 -9.29 -10.57
C MET A 85 -17.57 -9.73 -9.95
N TRP A 86 -17.53 -9.75 -8.63
CA TRP A 86 -16.43 -10.32 -7.85
C TRP A 86 -16.60 -11.82 -7.64
N GLN A 87 -15.49 -12.51 -7.39
CA GLN A 87 -15.50 -13.94 -7.09
C GLN A 87 -16.09 -14.22 -5.71
N ARG A 88 -15.79 -13.37 -4.72
CA ARG A 88 -16.39 -13.42 -3.39
C ARG A 88 -17.38 -12.30 -3.13
N GLY A 89 -18.19 -12.49 -2.11
CA GLY A 89 -19.09 -11.46 -1.61
C GLY A 89 -18.36 -10.41 -0.79
N ARG A 90 -18.94 -9.23 -0.70
CA ARG A 90 -18.42 -8.11 0.08
C ARG A 90 -18.67 -8.39 1.55
N LEU A 91 -17.60 -8.61 2.29
CA LEU A 91 -17.62 -9.00 3.69
C LEU A 91 -16.62 -8.18 4.49
N MET A 92 -16.99 -7.77 5.70
CA MET A 92 -16.12 -7.11 6.66
C MET A 92 -15.47 -5.82 6.15
N GLY A 93 -16.10 -5.17 5.16
CA GLY A 93 -15.64 -3.94 4.51
C GLY A 93 -14.70 -4.16 3.32
N THR A 94 -14.53 -5.39 2.86
CA THR A 94 -13.65 -5.73 1.75
C THR A 94 -14.23 -6.85 0.87
N VAL A 95 -13.48 -7.27 -0.13
CA VAL A 95 -13.71 -8.48 -0.92
C VAL A 95 -12.38 -9.21 -1.11
N GLU A 96 -12.36 -10.54 -1.06
CA GLU A 96 -11.13 -11.35 -1.18
C GLU A 96 -10.24 -10.91 -2.36
N ASP A 97 -10.89 -10.63 -3.48
CA ASP A 97 -10.29 -10.24 -4.75
C ASP A 97 -9.38 -8.98 -4.64
N LEU A 98 -9.73 -8.02 -3.76
CA LEU A 98 -8.93 -6.82 -3.43
C LEU A 98 -8.08 -7.04 -2.16
N TYR A 99 -8.63 -7.76 -1.20
CA TYR A 99 -8.02 -8.00 0.10
C TYR A 99 -6.66 -8.70 0.00
N SER A 100 -6.54 -9.74 -0.81
CA SER A 100 -5.26 -10.44 -1.00
C SER A 100 -4.22 -9.56 -1.69
N GLN A 101 -4.62 -8.65 -2.58
CA GLN A 101 -3.72 -7.66 -3.20
C GLN A 101 -3.11 -6.73 -2.16
N SER A 102 -3.85 -6.42 -1.09
CA SER A 102 -3.39 -5.55 0.00
C SER A 102 -2.27 -6.16 0.87
N TYR A 103 -1.95 -7.45 0.68
CA TYR A 103 -0.72 -8.08 1.17
C TYR A 103 0.38 -8.04 0.13
N VAL A 104 0.01 -8.37 -1.12
CA VAL A 104 0.95 -8.61 -2.20
C VAL A 104 1.63 -7.32 -2.66
N TYR A 105 0.86 -6.28 -2.99
CA TYR A 105 1.39 -5.08 -3.61
C TYR A 105 2.16 -4.16 -2.65
N PRO A 106 1.65 -3.83 -1.45
CA PRO A 106 2.36 -2.91 -0.55
C PRO A 106 3.48 -3.59 0.26
N TYR A 107 3.48 -4.92 0.42
CA TYR A 107 4.43 -5.60 1.31
C TYR A 107 5.24 -6.70 0.62
N LEU A 108 4.60 -7.80 0.19
CA LEU A 108 5.33 -8.99 -0.24
C LEU A 108 6.16 -8.77 -1.51
N VAL A 109 5.61 -8.08 -2.51
CA VAL A 109 6.35 -7.79 -3.75
C VAL A 109 7.56 -6.87 -3.46
N PRO A 110 7.40 -5.74 -2.76
CA PRO A 110 8.55 -4.92 -2.36
C PRO A 110 9.63 -5.68 -1.57
N MET A 111 9.27 -6.55 -0.62
CA MET A 111 10.24 -7.37 0.12
C MET A 111 11.03 -8.32 -0.78
N LEU A 112 10.37 -8.93 -1.76
CA LEU A 112 11.03 -9.83 -2.71
C LEU A 112 11.95 -9.06 -3.67
N GLU A 113 11.51 -7.90 -4.15
CA GLU A 113 12.29 -7.03 -5.05
C GLU A 113 13.47 -6.37 -4.33
N ASN A 114 13.29 -5.90 -3.09
CA ASN A 114 14.35 -5.37 -2.24
C ASN A 114 15.41 -6.41 -1.87
N ALA A 115 15.02 -7.69 -1.84
CA ALA A 115 15.95 -8.80 -1.70
C ALA A 115 16.62 -9.20 -3.03
N GLY A 116 16.29 -8.57 -4.16
CA GLY A 116 16.94 -8.81 -5.46
C GLY A 116 16.16 -9.71 -6.44
N ALA A 117 14.95 -10.15 -6.10
CA ALA A 117 14.14 -10.97 -7.00
C ALA A 117 13.50 -10.14 -8.11
N TYR A 118 13.33 -10.75 -9.29
CA TYR A 118 12.42 -10.23 -10.31
C TYR A 118 11.04 -10.87 -10.15
N VAL A 119 10.04 -10.07 -9.76
CA VAL A 119 8.68 -10.56 -9.49
C VAL A 119 7.75 -10.27 -10.65
N MET A 120 7.15 -11.32 -11.19
CA MET A 120 6.16 -11.23 -12.28
C MET A 120 4.76 -11.50 -11.72
N LEU A 121 3.79 -10.73 -12.21
CA LEU A 121 2.38 -10.81 -11.81
C LEU A 121 1.48 -11.01 -13.05
N PRO A 122 0.45 -11.89 -12.98
CA PRO A 122 -0.51 -12.10 -14.06
C PRO A 122 -1.69 -11.12 -14.00
N ARG A 123 -1.58 -10.04 -13.20
CA ARG A 123 -2.54 -8.95 -13.04
C ARG A 123 -1.76 -7.64 -13.01
N GLU A 124 -2.39 -6.54 -13.45
CA GLU A 124 -1.79 -5.21 -13.37
C GLU A 124 -1.52 -4.83 -11.90
N ARG A 125 -0.32 -4.30 -11.63
CA ARG A 125 0.13 -3.96 -10.27
C ARG A 125 0.03 -2.48 -9.95
N ASP A 126 -0.04 -1.63 -10.98
CA ASP A 126 -0.21 -0.20 -10.81
C ASP A 126 -1.69 0.14 -10.56
N THR A 127 -1.92 0.88 -9.49
CA THR A 127 -3.25 1.28 -9.03
C THR A 127 -3.74 2.56 -9.71
N SER A 128 -2.87 3.26 -10.44
CA SER A 128 -3.24 4.45 -11.20
C SER A 128 -4.17 4.11 -12.37
N THR A 129 -5.19 4.94 -12.57
CA THR A 129 -6.11 4.89 -13.70
C THR A 129 -5.52 5.50 -14.97
N ILE A 130 -4.35 6.14 -14.88
CA ILE A 130 -3.62 6.70 -16.01
C ILE A 130 -2.85 5.58 -16.72
N GLU A 131 -2.91 5.58 -18.05
CA GLU A 131 -2.09 4.73 -18.92
C GLU A 131 -1.57 5.59 -20.07
N VAL A 132 -0.24 5.64 -20.21
CA VAL A 132 0.43 6.27 -21.33
C VAL A 132 1.21 5.20 -22.09
N ILE A 133 0.98 5.11 -23.39
CA ILE A 133 1.71 4.20 -24.28
C ILE A 133 2.43 5.05 -25.32
N VAL A 134 3.71 4.74 -25.53
CA VAL A 134 4.53 5.34 -26.59
C VAL A 134 5.04 4.22 -27.48
N ASP A 135 4.76 4.32 -28.77
CA ASP A 135 5.02 3.28 -29.77
C ASP A 135 5.43 3.93 -31.10
N ALA A 136 6.36 3.31 -31.83
CA ALA A 136 6.82 3.75 -33.15
C ALA A 136 5.72 3.62 -34.22
N ASP A 137 4.79 2.67 -34.06
CA ASP A 137 3.71 2.43 -35.02
C ASP A 137 2.58 3.48 -34.97
N GLY A 138 2.52 4.27 -33.89
CA GLY A 138 1.47 5.26 -33.66
C GLY A 138 0.11 4.64 -33.30
N GLY A 139 -0.95 5.07 -33.98
CA GLY A 139 -2.33 4.67 -33.65
C GLY A 139 -2.88 5.46 -32.46
N GLU A 140 -3.24 4.75 -31.39
CA GLU A 140 -3.70 5.34 -30.12
C GLU A 140 -2.56 5.65 -29.15
N ALA A 141 -1.34 5.21 -29.48
CA ALA A 141 -0.14 5.57 -28.74
C ALA A 141 0.24 7.03 -28.97
N GLN A 142 0.91 7.63 -27.97
CA GLN A 142 1.50 8.95 -28.13
C GLN A 142 2.66 8.92 -29.12
N ASN A 143 2.76 9.98 -29.93
CA ASN A 143 3.93 10.20 -30.78
C ASN A 143 5.12 10.64 -29.92
N GLY A 144 6.04 9.71 -29.66
CA GLY A 144 7.18 9.96 -28.78
C GLY A 144 8.41 9.11 -29.04
N TYR A 145 8.34 8.18 -29.98
CA TYR A 145 9.46 7.34 -30.37
C TYR A 145 10.43 8.07 -31.30
N SER A 146 11.73 7.93 -31.06
CA SER A 146 12.78 8.47 -31.93
C SER A 146 14.04 7.61 -31.93
N GLU A 147 14.83 7.69 -33.00
CA GLU A 147 16.07 6.93 -33.18
C GLU A 147 17.24 7.87 -33.48
N LYS A 148 18.40 7.57 -32.90
CA LYS A 148 19.69 8.16 -33.28
C LYS A 148 20.61 7.07 -33.78
N ASN A 149 21.10 7.21 -35.01
CA ASN A 149 21.93 6.21 -35.66
C ASN A 149 23.43 6.47 -35.46
N GLY A 150 24.13 5.48 -34.93
CA GLY A 150 25.58 5.37 -34.94
C GLY A 150 26.06 4.52 -36.12
N SER A 151 27.06 3.66 -35.89
CA SER A 151 27.67 2.84 -36.94
C SER A 151 26.81 1.66 -37.42
N LYS A 152 25.82 1.27 -36.63
CA LYS A 152 24.85 0.19 -36.93
C LYS A 152 23.44 0.75 -36.83
N MET A 153 22.88 1.14 -37.96
CA MET A 153 21.58 1.82 -38.02
C MET A 153 20.43 0.92 -37.55
N TRP A 154 19.42 1.54 -36.96
CA TRP A 154 18.13 0.92 -36.75
C TRP A 154 17.44 0.60 -38.08
N SER A 155 16.71 -0.51 -38.10
CA SER A 155 15.97 -0.99 -39.27
C SER A 155 14.77 -1.81 -38.81
N ASP A 156 13.78 -2.00 -39.69
CA ASP A 156 12.65 -2.88 -39.40
C ASP A 156 13.11 -4.32 -39.22
N ALA A 157 12.59 -4.99 -38.19
CA ALA A 157 12.71 -6.44 -38.08
C ALA A 157 11.65 -7.12 -38.96
N VAL A 158 11.88 -7.08 -40.28
CA VAL A 158 10.94 -7.61 -41.29
C VAL A 158 10.49 -9.04 -40.95
N GLY A 159 9.17 -9.25 -40.92
CA GLY A 159 8.55 -10.55 -40.66
C GLY A 159 8.38 -10.90 -39.18
N VAL A 160 8.82 -10.04 -38.26
CA VAL A 160 8.58 -10.16 -36.82
C VAL A 160 7.48 -9.15 -36.44
N LYS A 161 6.59 -9.54 -35.52
CA LYS A 161 5.48 -8.70 -35.04
C LYS A 161 5.80 -8.14 -33.67
N GLY A 162 5.41 -6.88 -33.45
CA GLY A 162 5.50 -6.17 -32.18
C GLY A 162 4.12 -5.77 -31.66
N PHE A 163 4.13 -5.04 -30.55
CA PHE A 163 2.96 -4.36 -30.03
C PHE A 163 2.49 -3.30 -31.03
N GLY A 164 1.17 -3.15 -31.16
CA GLY A 164 0.60 -2.05 -31.92
C GLY A 164 -0.69 -1.59 -31.27
N TYR A 165 -0.74 -0.33 -30.82
CA TYR A 165 -1.91 0.23 -30.15
C TYR A 165 -2.98 0.70 -31.14
N VAL A 166 -3.62 -0.23 -31.84
CA VAL A 166 -4.60 0.08 -32.89
C VAL A 166 -6.05 0.04 -32.42
N ASP A 167 -6.35 -0.72 -31.34
CA ASP A 167 -7.70 -0.88 -30.80
C ASP A 167 -7.70 -0.54 -29.30
N LYS A 168 -8.44 0.50 -28.89
CA LYS A 168 -8.62 0.84 -27.46
C LYS A 168 -9.32 -0.25 -26.67
N ILE A 169 -10.24 -0.95 -27.31
CA ILE A 169 -11.06 -1.99 -26.69
C ILE A 169 -10.77 -3.31 -27.40
N LEU A 170 -10.34 -4.31 -26.63
CA LEU A 170 -10.11 -5.65 -27.14
C LEU A 170 -11.41 -6.45 -27.17
N SER A 171 -11.55 -7.30 -28.18
CA SER A 171 -12.67 -8.22 -28.32
C SER A 171 -12.20 -9.63 -28.67
N GLY A 172 -13.00 -10.64 -28.32
CA GLY A 172 -12.68 -12.03 -28.63
C GLY A 172 -11.26 -12.41 -28.24
N THR A 173 -10.44 -12.78 -29.23
CA THR A 173 -9.05 -13.24 -29.07
C THR A 173 -8.01 -12.24 -29.59
N ASP A 174 -8.39 -10.95 -29.65
CA ASP A 174 -7.49 -9.86 -30.01
C ASP A 174 -6.19 -9.92 -29.20
N ASN A 175 -5.07 -9.77 -29.90
CA ASN A 175 -3.73 -9.76 -29.32
C ASN A 175 -2.94 -8.55 -29.87
N PRO A 176 -2.71 -7.51 -29.07
CA PRO A 176 -2.00 -6.29 -29.50
C PRO A 176 -0.58 -6.55 -30.00
N PHE A 177 0.12 -7.54 -29.45
CA PHE A 177 1.49 -7.94 -29.82
C PHE A 177 1.60 -8.69 -31.16
N LYS A 178 0.51 -8.72 -31.93
CA LYS A 178 0.49 -9.22 -33.31
C LYS A 178 0.14 -8.13 -34.33
N LYS A 179 -0.16 -6.90 -33.87
CA LYS A 179 -0.72 -5.83 -34.69
C LYS A 179 0.34 -4.84 -35.16
N GLY A 180 1.46 -4.72 -34.45
CA GLY A 180 2.53 -3.79 -34.79
C GLY A 180 3.76 -4.38 -35.49
N THR A 181 4.76 -3.53 -35.63
CA THR A 181 6.10 -3.77 -36.16
C THR A 181 7.13 -3.61 -35.04
N LEU A 182 8.43 -3.76 -35.34
CA LEU A 182 9.47 -3.49 -34.35
C LEU A 182 10.78 -3.14 -35.05
N ARG A 183 11.65 -2.49 -34.28
CA ARG A 183 12.93 -1.98 -34.72
C ARG A 183 14.06 -2.85 -34.20
N LYS A 184 15.14 -2.99 -34.97
CA LYS A 184 16.35 -3.71 -34.56
C LYS A 184 17.63 -2.99 -34.97
N ALA A 185 18.67 -3.13 -34.16
CA ALA A 185 20.01 -2.67 -34.46
C ALA A 185 21.04 -3.72 -34.04
N ALA A 186 22.08 -3.92 -34.86
CA ALA A 186 23.20 -4.78 -34.50
C ALA A 186 24.02 -4.15 -33.36
N THR A 187 24.53 -4.95 -32.44
CA THR A 187 25.30 -4.47 -31.30
C THR A 187 26.65 -3.88 -31.69
N VAL A 188 27.14 -2.96 -30.86
CA VAL A 188 28.50 -2.40 -30.92
C VAL A 188 29.12 -2.41 -29.52
N ASN A 189 30.44 -2.25 -29.44
CA ASN A 189 31.20 -2.26 -28.18
C ASN A 189 31.84 -0.90 -27.85
N ASP A 190 31.52 0.14 -28.61
CA ASP A 190 32.07 1.49 -28.47
C ASP A 190 30.91 2.49 -28.42
N ILE A 191 30.72 3.13 -27.27
CA ILE A 191 29.62 4.08 -27.02
C ILE A 191 29.56 5.22 -28.03
N LYS A 192 30.72 5.63 -28.58
CA LYS A 192 30.79 6.70 -29.60
C LYS A 192 30.20 6.27 -30.95
N LYS A 193 30.00 4.98 -31.14
CA LYS A 193 29.42 4.37 -32.34
C LYS A 193 28.02 3.80 -32.10
N ALA A 194 27.49 3.97 -30.89
CA ALA A 194 26.19 3.45 -30.48
C ALA A 194 25.06 4.13 -31.27
N SER A 195 24.06 3.33 -31.58
CA SER A 195 22.73 3.80 -31.95
C SER A 195 21.84 3.74 -30.71
N SER A 196 20.87 4.65 -30.61
CA SER A 196 19.89 4.67 -29.53
C SER A 196 18.47 4.81 -30.06
N ALA A 197 17.52 4.30 -29.29
CA ALA A 197 16.09 4.53 -29.43
C ALA A 197 15.58 5.18 -28.13
N SER A 198 14.67 6.13 -28.24
CA SER A 198 14.16 6.90 -27.09
C SER A 198 12.65 7.05 -27.16
N TRP A 199 11.99 6.94 -26.01
CA TRP A 199 10.55 7.11 -25.85
C TRP A 199 10.27 8.33 -24.97
N THR A 200 9.66 9.36 -25.56
CA THR A 200 9.23 10.59 -24.88
C THR A 200 7.72 10.54 -24.64
N ALA A 201 7.30 10.66 -23.40
CA ALA A 201 5.89 10.63 -23.02
C ALA A 201 5.44 11.99 -22.50
N ASP A 202 4.19 12.35 -22.79
CA ASP A 202 3.46 13.45 -22.17
C ASP A 202 2.64 12.89 -20.99
N ILE A 203 3.13 13.12 -19.78
CA ILE A 203 2.56 12.60 -18.54
C ILE A 203 1.39 13.50 -18.10
N PRO A 204 0.16 12.98 -17.95
CA PRO A 204 -1.01 13.81 -17.65
C PRO A 204 -0.95 14.49 -16.28
N GLU A 205 -0.37 13.82 -15.29
CA GLU A 205 -0.35 14.23 -13.88
C GLU A 205 0.93 13.74 -13.21
N GLU A 206 1.49 14.54 -12.29
CA GLU A 206 2.64 14.12 -11.50
C GLU A 206 2.27 12.92 -10.60
N GLY A 207 3.13 11.91 -10.55
CA GLY A 207 2.86 10.74 -9.72
C GLY A 207 3.89 9.62 -9.91
N GLU A 208 3.71 8.55 -9.13
CA GLU A 208 4.49 7.33 -9.27
C GLU A 208 3.77 6.33 -10.16
N TYR A 209 4.44 5.89 -11.23
CA TYR A 209 3.86 5.01 -12.24
C TYR A 209 4.76 3.80 -12.49
N ALA A 210 4.15 2.63 -12.64
CA ALA A 210 4.82 1.45 -13.15
C ALA A 210 5.23 1.69 -14.61
N LEU A 211 6.47 1.33 -14.94
CA LEU A 211 7.03 1.42 -16.27
C LEU A 211 7.29 0.02 -16.83
N TYR A 212 6.76 -0.20 -18.02
CA TYR A 212 6.94 -1.42 -18.79
C TYR A 212 7.55 -1.10 -20.15
N ILE A 213 8.42 -1.98 -20.62
CA ILE A 213 8.95 -2.00 -21.99
C ILE A 213 8.43 -3.21 -22.75
N SER A 214 8.45 -3.16 -24.08
CA SER A 214 8.30 -4.33 -24.94
C SER A 214 9.43 -4.43 -25.96
N TYR A 215 9.68 -5.66 -26.41
CA TYR A 215 10.68 -6.01 -27.43
C TYR A 215 10.39 -7.42 -27.97
N ALA A 216 11.19 -7.91 -28.94
CA ALA A 216 11.08 -9.27 -29.45
C ALA A 216 12.36 -10.08 -29.20
N SER A 217 12.21 -11.34 -28.77
CA SER A 217 13.34 -12.25 -28.63
C SER A 217 13.68 -12.92 -29.95
N LEU A 218 14.85 -12.59 -30.50
CA LEU A 218 15.41 -13.15 -31.72
C LEU A 218 16.54 -14.17 -31.39
N PRO A 219 16.84 -15.12 -32.30
CA PRO A 219 17.95 -16.05 -32.09
C PRO A 219 19.30 -15.38 -31.79
N GLU A 220 19.50 -14.18 -32.33
CA GLU A 220 20.68 -13.33 -32.21
C GLU A 220 20.52 -12.17 -31.22
N SER A 221 19.48 -12.15 -30.37
CA SER A 221 19.32 -11.12 -29.34
C SER A 221 20.50 -11.09 -28.37
N ALA A 222 20.85 -9.88 -27.93
CA ALA A 222 21.79 -9.63 -26.86
C ALA A 222 21.19 -9.98 -25.50
N ARG A 223 22.06 -10.35 -24.55
CA ARG A 223 21.67 -10.66 -23.16
C ARG A 223 21.78 -9.47 -22.20
N ASP A 224 22.39 -8.40 -22.64
CA ASP A 224 22.79 -7.23 -21.87
C ASP A 224 22.30 -5.93 -22.54
N ALA A 225 21.06 -5.94 -23.08
CA ALA A 225 20.49 -4.74 -23.70
C ALA A 225 20.35 -3.64 -22.65
N HIS A 226 20.94 -2.48 -22.91
CA HIS A 226 21.08 -1.41 -21.92
C HIS A 226 19.97 -0.37 -22.04
N TYR A 227 19.16 -0.27 -21.00
CA TYR A 227 18.09 0.70 -20.86
C TYR A 227 18.44 1.74 -19.80
N THR A 228 18.11 3.00 -20.06
CA THR A 228 18.17 4.09 -19.08
C THR A 228 16.76 4.62 -18.89
N VAL A 229 16.28 4.66 -17.64
CA VAL A 229 14.99 5.25 -17.27
C VAL A 229 15.27 6.63 -16.67
N ASN A 230 14.66 7.69 -17.21
CA ASN A 230 14.80 9.04 -16.65
C ASN A 230 13.51 9.44 -15.94
N SER A 231 13.62 9.72 -14.64
CA SER A 231 12.51 10.09 -13.76
C SER A 231 12.85 11.32 -12.94
N LEU A 232 11.96 11.75 -12.04
CA LEU A 232 12.26 12.80 -11.07
C LEU A 232 13.39 12.40 -10.09
N ARG A 233 13.70 11.10 -9.95
CA ARG A 233 14.85 10.62 -9.17
C ARG A 233 16.19 10.71 -9.91
N GLY A 234 16.17 11.15 -11.16
CA GLY A 234 17.32 11.07 -12.07
C GLY A 234 17.25 9.85 -12.98
N SER A 235 18.41 9.47 -13.52
CA SER A 235 18.57 8.35 -14.44
C SER A 235 18.92 7.06 -13.70
N GLU A 236 18.19 5.98 -13.98
CA GLU A 236 18.43 4.63 -13.44
C GLU A 236 18.74 3.65 -14.60
N GLU A 237 19.78 2.82 -14.44
CA GLU A 237 20.30 1.95 -15.50
C GLU A 237 19.89 0.47 -15.34
N PHE A 238 19.52 -0.16 -16.46
CA PHE A 238 19.04 -1.54 -16.50
C PHE A 238 19.71 -2.34 -17.61
N GLN A 239 20.07 -3.59 -17.30
CA GLN A 239 20.39 -4.61 -18.29
C GLN A 239 19.23 -5.59 -18.42
N VAL A 240 18.74 -5.74 -19.65
CA VAL A 240 17.62 -6.64 -19.99
C VAL A 240 18.10 -7.73 -20.92
N ASN A 241 17.82 -8.98 -20.55
CA ASN A 241 18.15 -10.14 -21.34
C ASN A 241 17.11 -10.39 -22.42
N GLN A 242 17.31 -9.79 -23.60
CA GLN A 242 16.36 -9.87 -24.70
C GLN A 242 16.27 -11.26 -25.36
N THR A 243 17.09 -12.25 -24.97
CA THR A 243 16.90 -13.64 -25.46
C THR A 243 15.68 -14.34 -24.87
N MET A 244 15.05 -13.72 -23.87
CA MET A 244 13.83 -14.17 -23.22
C MET A 244 12.84 -13.01 -23.02
N GLY A 245 11.58 -13.29 -22.68
CA GLY A 245 10.59 -12.28 -22.32
C GLY A 245 10.04 -11.41 -23.46
N GLY A 246 10.39 -11.66 -24.72
CA GLY A 246 9.88 -10.87 -25.85
C GLY A 246 8.41 -11.13 -26.20
N GLY A 247 7.71 -10.12 -26.70
CA GLY A 247 6.30 -10.19 -27.13
C GLY A 247 5.29 -10.07 -25.99
N THR A 248 5.66 -9.40 -24.89
CA THR A 248 4.81 -9.05 -23.74
C THR A 248 5.35 -7.76 -23.09
N TRP A 249 4.61 -7.21 -22.15
CA TRP A 249 5.10 -6.18 -21.24
C TRP A 249 6.15 -6.75 -20.26
N VAL A 250 7.28 -6.06 -20.13
CA VAL A 250 8.37 -6.35 -19.17
C VAL A 250 8.50 -5.16 -18.23
N TYR A 251 8.25 -5.38 -16.95
CA TYR A 251 8.31 -4.35 -15.91
C TYR A 251 9.76 -3.98 -15.59
N LEU A 252 10.06 -2.68 -15.49
CA LEU A 252 11.37 -2.17 -15.06
C LEU A 252 11.36 -1.62 -13.63
N GLY A 253 10.21 -1.14 -13.15
CA GLY A 253 10.11 -0.48 -11.85
C GLY A 253 8.94 0.50 -11.79
N THR A 254 8.78 1.12 -10.64
CA THR A 254 7.87 2.25 -10.42
C THR A 254 8.70 3.50 -10.19
N PHE A 255 8.35 4.58 -10.89
CA PHE A 255 9.16 5.80 -10.96
C PHE A 255 8.28 7.04 -10.82
N PRO A 256 8.74 8.08 -10.11
CA PRO A 256 8.05 9.36 -10.05
C PRO A 256 8.29 10.16 -11.33
N PHE A 257 7.24 10.58 -12.01
CA PHE A 257 7.30 11.45 -13.17
C PHE A 257 6.56 12.75 -12.89
N ALA A 258 7.12 13.88 -13.32
CA ALA A 258 6.41 15.14 -13.35
C ALA A 258 5.38 15.15 -14.48
N GLN A 259 4.36 15.97 -14.32
CA GLN A 259 3.43 16.31 -15.39
C GLN A 259 4.18 16.92 -16.60
N GLY A 260 3.75 16.56 -17.81
CA GLY A 260 4.25 17.11 -19.06
C GLY A 260 5.21 16.18 -19.80
N LYS A 261 5.88 16.73 -20.82
CA LYS A 261 6.72 15.95 -21.74
C LYS A 261 8.10 15.65 -21.17
N THR A 262 8.47 14.37 -21.12
CA THR A 262 9.80 13.93 -20.71
C THR A 262 10.25 12.68 -21.47
N THR A 263 11.56 12.54 -21.72
CA THR A 263 12.14 11.31 -22.28
C THR A 263 12.23 10.26 -21.18
N VAL A 264 11.31 9.30 -21.18
CA VAL A 264 11.15 8.33 -20.08
C VAL A 264 12.15 7.18 -20.18
N VAL A 265 12.36 6.66 -21.39
CA VAL A 265 13.25 5.51 -21.63
C VAL A 265 14.18 5.78 -22.79
N GLU A 266 15.43 5.35 -22.64
CA GLU A 266 16.40 5.22 -23.72
C GLU A 266 16.94 3.79 -23.77
N LEU A 267 17.07 3.24 -24.98
CA LEU A 267 17.74 1.97 -25.25
C LEU A 267 18.93 2.21 -26.17
N ASN A 268 20.11 1.74 -25.80
CA ASN A 268 21.27 1.76 -26.69
C ASN A 268 21.69 0.34 -27.13
N ASN A 269 22.38 0.25 -28.26
CA ASN A 269 22.87 -1.03 -28.79
C ASN A 269 24.29 -1.40 -28.33
N ILE A 270 24.74 -0.88 -27.18
CA ILE A 270 26.00 -1.30 -26.58
C ILE A 270 25.81 -2.69 -25.98
N SER A 271 26.78 -3.56 -26.23
CA SER A 271 26.82 -4.90 -25.67
C SER A 271 28.24 -5.41 -25.65
N ASN A 272 28.54 -6.24 -24.65
CA ASN A 272 29.78 -7.01 -24.59
C ASN A 272 29.74 -8.24 -25.51
N GLU A 273 28.56 -8.57 -26.07
CA GLU A 273 28.37 -9.69 -26.99
C GLU A 273 28.53 -9.27 -28.47
N ASN A 274 29.43 -9.95 -29.17
CA ASN A 274 29.68 -9.72 -30.60
C ASN A 274 28.61 -10.37 -31.49
N ASN A 275 28.30 -9.73 -32.62
CA ASN A 275 27.35 -10.21 -33.64
C ASN A 275 25.94 -10.47 -33.09
N LYS A 276 25.49 -9.63 -32.16
CA LYS A 276 24.14 -9.66 -31.59
C LYS A 276 23.29 -8.52 -32.11
N VAL A 277 22.02 -8.52 -31.72
CA VAL A 277 21.08 -7.43 -31.97
C VAL A 277 20.35 -7.03 -30.69
N VAL A 278 19.97 -5.77 -30.61
CA VAL A 278 18.92 -5.28 -29.72
C VAL A 278 17.66 -5.02 -30.54
N THR A 279 16.50 -5.19 -29.93
CA THR A 279 15.19 -4.87 -30.51
C THR A 279 14.44 -3.86 -29.64
N ALA A 280 13.63 -3.03 -30.28
CA ALA A 280 12.84 -1.96 -29.67
C ALA A 280 11.42 -1.99 -30.23
N ASP A 281 10.43 -1.74 -29.37
CA ASP A 281 9.01 -1.76 -29.70
C ASP A 281 8.32 -0.58 -28.97
N ALA A 282 7.55 -0.84 -27.90
CA ALA A 282 6.76 0.16 -27.19
C ALA A 282 7.13 0.25 -25.69
N ILE A 283 6.66 1.32 -25.04
CA ILE A 283 6.61 1.42 -23.58
C ILE A 283 5.19 1.68 -23.09
N LYS A 284 4.89 1.23 -21.87
CA LYS A 284 3.64 1.50 -21.13
C LYS A 284 3.98 2.09 -19.76
N ILE A 285 3.33 3.19 -19.40
CA ILE A 285 3.49 3.91 -18.13
C ILE A 285 2.11 3.97 -17.46
N GLY A 286 2.02 3.58 -16.19
CA GLY A 286 0.76 3.60 -15.44
C GLY A 286 -0.06 2.31 -15.58
N GLY A 287 -1.14 2.17 -14.82
CA GLY A 287 -1.99 0.96 -14.77
C GLY A 287 -3.12 0.94 -15.80
N GLY A 288 -3.88 2.02 -15.85
CA GLY A 288 -4.99 2.21 -16.79
C GLY A 288 -6.31 1.58 -16.36
N MET A 289 -7.27 1.64 -17.28
CA MET A 289 -8.61 1.09 -17.11
C MET A 289 -8.77 -0.26 -17.84
N GLY A 290 -9.68 -1.09 -17.33
CA GLY A 290 -10.06 -2.34 -17.99
C GLY A 290 -10.59 -2.10 -19.41
N ASN A 291 -10.05 -2.83 -20.38
CA ASN A 291 -10.33 -2.57 -21.81
C ASN A 291 -10.72 -3.81 -22.63
N VAL A 292 -11.01 -4.94 -21.97
CA VAL A 292 -11.45 -6.17 -22.65
C VAL A 292 -12.97 -6.25 -22.60
N ARG A 293 -13.61 -6.19 -23.77
CA ARG A 293 -15.08 -6.30 -23.88
C ARG A 293 -15.52 -7.76 -23.72
N ARG A 294 -16.52 -7.98 -22.86
CA ARG A 294 -17.17 -9.27 -22.60
C ARG A 294 -18.69 -9.15 -22.77
N GLY A 295 -19.39 -10.27 -22.89
CA GLY A 295 -20.85 -10.30 -23.11
C GLY A 295 -21.28 -10.33 -24.58
N SER A 296 -22.59 -10.31 -24.82
CA SER A 296 -23.17 -10.35 -26.16
C SER A 296 -24.36 -9.39 -26.28
N GLY A 297 -24.67 -8.94 -27.50
CA GLY A 297 -25.80 -8.03 -27.73
C GLY A 297 -25.68 -6.73 -26.92
N MET A 298 -26.73 -6.38 -26.17
CA MET A 298 -26.81 -5.14 -25.39
C MET A 298 -26.08 -5.19 -24.04
N SER A 299 -25.72 -6.38 -23.53
CA SER A 299 -24.95 -6.54 -22.29
C SER A 299 -23.44 -6.56 -22.51
N ALA A 300 -23.00 -6.43 -23.77
CA ALA A 300 -21.59 -6.46 -24.13
C ALA A 300 -20.87 -5.18 -23.70
N ASP A 301 -19.97 -5.27 -22.72
CA ASP A 301 -19.27 -4.11 -22.17
C ASP A 301 -17.88 -4.47 -21.61
N ILE A 302 -17.06 -3.45 -21.36
CA ILE A 302 -15.85 -3.53 -20.53
C ILE A 302 -16.25 -3.50 -19.04
N SER A 303 -15.30 -3.75 -18.14
CA SER A 303 -15.59 -3.79 -16.70
C SER A 303 -15.96 -2.43 -16.11
N GLY A 304 -15.46 -1.34 -16.71
CA GLY A 304 -15.57 0.02 -16.18
C GLY A 304 -14.69 0.28 -14.96
N TYR A 305 -13.83 -0.67 -14.57
CA TYR A 305 -13.01 -0.59 -13.36
C TYR A 305 -11.52 -0.37 -13.72
N PRO A 306 -10.70 0.14 -12.77
CA PRO A 306 -9.25 0.17 -12.92
C PRO A 306 -8.69 -1.23 -13.19
N ARG A 307 -7.68 -1.32 -14.05
CA ARG A 307 -7.17 -2.60 -14.56
C ARG A 307 -6.64 -3.54 -13.46
N PHE A 308 -6.05 -2.99 -12.40
CA PHE A 308 -5.54 -3.78 -11.26
C PHE A 308 -6.64 -4.62 -10.57
N THR A 309 -7.90 -4.16 -10.64
CA THR A 309 -9.05 -4.86 -10.03
C THR A 309 -9.48 -6.11 -10.81
N GLU A 310 -9.12 -6.21 -12.09
CA GLU A 310 -9.61 -7.25 -12.99
C GLU A 310 -8.92 -8.60 -12.76
N GLY A 311 -9.61 -9.68 -13.12
CA GLY A 311 -9.04 -11.03 -13.14
C GLY A 311 -7.86 -11.14 -14.12
N ALA A 312 -6.98 -12.11 -13.86
CA ALA A 312 -5.75 -12.34 -14.61
C ALA A 312 -6.00 -12.49 -16.12
N ARG A 313 -7.12 -13.12 -16.51
CA ARG A 313 -7.41 -13.38 -17.93
C ARG A 313 -7.40 -12.13 -18.81
N TYR A 314 -7.81 -10.97 -18.29
CA TYR A 314 -7.94 -9.74 -19.06
C TYR A 314 -6.58 -9.05 -19.20
N TRP A 315 -5.82 -8.98 -18.11
CA TRP A 315 -4.43 -8.52 -18.15
C TRP A 315 -3.59 -9.36 -19.09
N LEU A 316 -3.70 -10.69 -19.02
CA LEU A 316 -2.92 -11.59 -19.86
C LEU A 316 -3.25 -11.42 -21.35
N GLN A 317 -4.50 -11.13 -21.71
CA GLN A 317 -4.86 -10.76 -23.07
C GLN A 317 -4.21 -9.44 -23.49
N TRP A 318 -4.29 -8.41 -22.64
CA TRP A 318 -3.67 -7.11 -22.89
C TRP A 318 -2.14 -7.19 -23.00
N ALA A 319 -1.51 -8.04 -22.20
CA ALA A 319 -0.09 -8.35 -22.21
C ALA A 319 0.33 -9.29 -23.36
N GLY A 320 -0.58 -9.61 -24.29
CA GLY A 320 -0.24 -10.35 -25.51
C GLY A 320 -0.05 -11.85 -25.33
N MET A 321 -0.47 -12.43 -24.20
CA MET A 321 -0.40 -13.88 -24.02
C MET A 321 -1.25 -14.60 -25.07
N PRO A 322 -0.83 -15.79 -25.53
CA PRO A 322 -1.63 -16.55 -26.49
C PRO A 322 -2.94 -17.00 -25.85
N GLU A 323 -4.00 -17.11 -26.67
CA GLU A 323 -5.33 -17.55 -26.24
C GLU A 323 -5.30 -18.83 -25.39
N SER A 324 -4.45 -19.79 -25.76
CA SER A 324 -4.27 -21.06 -25.04
C SER A 324 -3.78 -20.91 -23.59
N VAL A 325 -3.32 -19.73 -23.20
CA VAL A 325 -2.88 -19.41 -21.82
C VAL A 325 -4.01 -18.78 -21.03
N TYR A 326 -4.70 -17.78 -21.57
CA TYR A 326 -5.67 -16.98 -20.80
C TYR A 326 -7.14 -17.32 -21.04
N SER A 327 -7.47 -18.09 -22.09
CA SER A 327 -8.85 -18.53 -22.38
C SER A 327 -8.93 -20.04 -22.58
N ILE A 328 -8.69 -20.77 -21.49
CA ILE A 328 -8.60 -22.24 -21.47
C ILE A 328 -9.95 -22.89 -21.80
N THR A 329 -11.04 -22.23 -21.45
CA THR A 329 -12.41 -22.66 -21.75
C THR A 329 -12.92 -22.14 -23.10
N GLY A 330 -12.10 -21.42 -23.88
CA GLY A 330 -12.55 -20.81 -25.14
C GLY A 330 -13.58 -19.70 -24.95
N GLY A 331 -13.60 -19.06 -23.77
CA GLY A 331 -14.52 -17.99 -23.42
C GLY A 331 -15.88 -18.44 -22.85
N GLU A 332 -16.06 -19.74 -22.57
CA GLU A 332 -17.27 -20.28 -21.93
C GLU A 332 -17.38 -19.87 -20.45
N SER A 333 -16.25 -19.71 -19.74
CA SER A 333 -16.24 -19.28 -18.35
C SER A 333 -15.03 -18.41 -18.04
N ASP A 334 -15.27 -17.11 -17.92
CA ASP A 334 -14.27 -16.12 -17.48
C ASP A 334 -13.75 -16.40 -16.08
N TYR A 335 -14.62 -16.91 -15.19
CA TYR A 335 -14.23 -17.34 -13.85
C TYR A 335 -13.20 -18.47 -13.91
N GLU A 336 -13.45 -19.51 -14.70
CA GLU A 336 -12.48 -20.58 -14.86
C GLU A 336 -11.21 -20.11 -15.57
N ASP A 337 -11.36 -19.30 -16.62
CA ASP A 337 -10.24 -18.72 -17.36
C ASP A 337 -9.32 -17.88 -16.45
N ASP A 338 -9.88 -17.13 -15.49
CA ASP A 338 -9.12 -16.35 -14.51
C ASP A 338 -8.17 -17.23 -13.69
N TYR A 339 -8.67 -18.15 -12.86
CA TYR A 339 -7.79 -18.95 -12.00
C TYR A 339 -6.99 -20.00 -12.76
N LYS A 340 -7.52 -20.54 -13.87
CA LYS A 340 -6.80 -21.56 -14.63
C LYS A 340 -5.63 -20.97 -15.41
N SER A 341 -5.75 -19.72 -15.88
CA SER A 341 -4.70 -19.10 -16.71
C SER A 341 -3.34 -18.98 -16.01
N ARG A 342 -3.32 -18.77 -14.69
CA ARG A 342 -2.10 -18.45 -13.93
C ARG A 342 -1.06 -19.56 -14.00
N GLY A 343 -1.48 -20.82 -13.86
CA GLY A 343 -0.56 -21.96 -13.99
C GLY A 343 -0.06 -22.17 -15.42
N MET A 344 -0.91 -21.89 -16.42
CA MET A 344 -0.52 -21.93 -17.83
C MET A 344 0.45 -20.80 -18.18
N TRP A 345 0.23 -19.63 -17.62
CA TRP A 345 1.08 -18.46 -17.76
C TRP A 345 2.48 -18.71 -17.18
N VAL A 346 2.58 -19.31 -15.98
CA VAL A 346 3.88 -19.72 -15.42
C VAL A 346 4.63 -20.66 -16.37
N ASN A 347 3.93 -21.65 -16.94
CA ASN A 347 4.55 -22.57 -17.90
C ASN A 347 4.95 -21.87 -19.20
N TYR A 348 4.16 -20.90 -19.68
CA TYR A 348 4.49 -20.12 -20.86
C TYR A 348 5.69 -19.19 -20.63
N LEU A 349 5.79 -18.53 -19.47
CA LEU A 349 6.99 -17.78 -19.06
C LEU A 349 8.22 -18.69 -19.07
N ALA A 350 8.10 -19.86 -18.43
CA ALA A 350 9.21 -20.79 -18.23
C ALA A 350 9.61 -21.60 -19.48
N GLY A 351 8.71 -21.78 -20.45
CA GLY A 351 8.94 -22.63 -21.60
C GLY A 351 10.20 -22.23 -22.37
N GLY A 352 11.12 -23.17 -22.55
CA GLY A 352 12.38 -22.98 -23.27
C GLY A 352 13.55 -22.58 -22.37
N SER A 353 13.29 -22.31 -21.08
CA SER A 353 14.32 -22.01 -20.07
C SER A 353 14.95 -23.27 -19.46
N LYS A 354 15.90 -23.08 -18.54
CA LYS A 354 16.43 -24.16 -17.68
C LYS A 354 15.36 -24.79 -16.77
N SER A 355 14.31 -24.05 -16.41
CA SER A 355 13.23 -24.52 -15.53
C SER A 355 12.23 -25.40 -16.27
N LEU A 356 11.99 -25.14 -17.56
CA LEU A 356 11.07 -25.91 -18.41
C LEU A 356 11.61 -26.04 -19.86
N PRO A 357 12.68 -26.82 -20.08
CA PRO A 357 13.33 -26.92 -21.40
C PRO A 357 12.49 -27.68 -22.45
N GLY A 358 11.50 -28.47 -22.01
CA GLY A 358 10.71 -29.34 -22.88
C GLY A 358 9.51 -28.66 -23.57
N GLN A 359 9.19 -27.41 -23.22
CA GLN A 359 8.09 -26.65 -23.82
C GLN A 359 8.61 -25.38 -24.49
N LYS A 360 7.86 -24.84 -25.46
CA LYS A 360 8.14 -23.51 -26.02
C LYS A 360 7.45 -22.45 -25.17
N GLY A 361 8.07 -21.30 -25.02
CA GLY A 361 7.58 -20.19 -24.21
C GLY A 361 8.53 -19.00 -24.30
N LEU A 362 8.47 -18.14 -23.28
CA LEU A 362 9.25 -16.89 -23.20
C LEU A 362 10.68 -17.09 -22.68
N GLY A 363 11.07 -18.30 -22.28
CA GLY A 363 12.45 -18.62 -21.88
C GLY A 363 12.91 -18.05 -20.54
N ILE A 364 12.01 -17.45 -19.75
CA ILE A 364 12.35 -16.88 -18.44
C ILE A 364 12.49 -18.02 -17.42
N PRO A 365 13.63 -18.19 -16.74
CA PRO A 365 13.79 -19.27 -15.78
C PRO A 365 13.05 -18.99 -14.46
N VAL A 366 11.74 -19.25 -14.43
CA VAL A 366 10.93 -19.15 -13.20
C VAL A 366 11.43 -20.16 -12.16
N ASP A 367 11.77 -19.69 -10.97
CA ASP A 367 12.37 -20.50 -9.89
C ASP A 367 11.31 -21.10 -8.95
N LEU A 368 10.21 -20.37 -8.71
CA LEU A 368 9.02 -20.86 -8.01
C LEU A 368 7.77 -20.06 -8.40
N SER A 369 6.60 -20.58 -8.06
CA SER A 369 5.34 -19.85 -8.14
C SER A 369 4.55 -19.85 -6.82
N PHE A 370 3.86 -18.75 -6.53
CA PHE A 370 3.09 -18.57 -5.30
C PHE A 370 1.74 -17.91 -5.54
N ALA A 371 0.68 -18.53 -5.02
CA ALA A 371 -0.68 -18.00 -5.03
C ALA A 371 -1.12 -17.66 -3.61
N LEU A 372 -1.40 -16.38 -3.34
CA LEU A 372 -1.97 -15.96 -2.05
C LEU A 372 -3.49 -15.86 -2.16
N HIS A 373 -4.19 -16.70 -1.40
CA HIS A 373 -5.64 -16.73 -1.24
C HIS A 373 -6.02 -16.61 0.24
N THR A 374 -7.31 -16.42 0.48
CA THR A 374 -7.90 -16.41 1.82
C THR A 374 -9.16 -17.27 1.82
N ASP A 375 -9.32 -18.15 2.80
CA ASP A 375 -10.39 -19.13 2.79
C ASP A 375 -11.77 -18.50 3.05
N ALA A 376 -12.81 -19.28 2.84
CA ALA A 376 -14.21 -18.93 3.08
C ALA A 376 -14.82 -19.72 4.26
N GLY A 377 -14.02 -20.04 5.28
CA GLY A 377 -14.48 -20.75 6.48
C GLY A 377 -15.10 -19.80 7.52
N THR A 378 -16.01 -20.30 8.34
CA THR A 378 -16.58 -19.52 9.47
C THR A 378 -16.52 -20.33 10.75
N THR A 379 -16.39 -19.65 11.89
CA THR A 379 -16.58 -20.23 13.23
C THR A 379 -17.91 -19.79 13.83
N CYS A 380 -18.34 -20.44 14.91
CA CYS A 380 -19.58 -20.10 15.61
C CYS A 380 -19.40 -19.04 16.72
N ASP A 381 -18.19 -18.55 16.90
CA ASP A 381 -17.78 -17.56 17.90
C ASP A 381 -16.85 -16.51 17.27
N ASP A 382 -16.55 -15.47 18.03
CA ASP A 382 -15.85 -14.24 17.62
C ASP A 382 -14.35 -14.21 17.98
N VAL A 383 -13.82 -15.32 18.52
CA VAL A 383 -12.42 -15.42 18.97
C VAL A 383 -11.63 -16.50 18.25
N THR A 384 -12.29 -17.54 17.73
CA THR A 384 -11.62 -18.68 17.11
C THR A 384 -11.24 -18.37 15.67
N THR A 385 -9.95 -18.43 15.38
CA THR A 385 -9.44 -18.29 14.01
C THR A 385 -9.57 -19.60 13.22
N VAL A 386 -9.93 -19.50 11.94
CA VAL A 386 -9.90 -20.64 11.00
C VAL A 386 -8.44 -21.02 10.72
N GLY A 387 -7.60 -20.00 10.49
CA GLY A 387 -6.15 -20.14 10.36
C GLY A 387 -5.67 -20.66 9.00
N THR A 388 -4.38 -20.98 8.94
CA THR A 388 -3.60 -21.08 7.71
C THR A 388 -3.59 -22.48 7.11
N LEU A 389 -3.93 -22.60 5.82
CA LEU A 389 -3.94 -23.85 5.06
C LEU A 389 -3.04 -23.78 3.82
N PRO A 390 -1.94 -24.55 3.78
CA PRO A 390 -1.17 -24.72 2.57
C PRO A 390 -1.77 -25.80 1.65
N ILE A 391 -1.77 -25.51 0.34
CA ILE A 391 -2.27 -26.39 -0.72
C ILE A 391 -1.16 -26.62 -1.76
N VAL A 392 -0.95 -27.88 -2.13
CA VAL A 392 0.02 -28.29 -3.15
C VAL A 392 -0.53 -29.42 -4.01
N SER A 393 0.09 -29.65 -5.17
CA SER A 393 -0.10 -30.87 -5.96
C SER A 393 1.25 -31.52 -6.22
N THR A 394 1.41 -32.77 -5.78
CA THR A 394 2.71 -33.48 -5.83
C THR A 394 2.80 -34.56 -6.91
N ALA A 395 1.73 -34.75 -7.70
CA ALA A 395 1.69 -35.75 -8.76
C ALA A 395 2.56 -35.32 -9.95
N GLY A 396 3.46 -36.21 -10.41
CA GLY A 396 4.31 -35.99 -11.57
C GLY A 396 5.65 -35.31 -11.26
N SER A 397 6.20 -34.66 -12.28
CA SER A 397 7.51 -34.00 -12.24
C SER A 397 7.42 -32.54 -12.68
N LEU A 398 8.39 -31.76 -12.23
CA LEU A 398 8.66 -30.40 -12.69
C LEU A 398 9.27 -30.43 -14.10
N GLY A 399 9.32 -29.27 -14.75
CA GLY A 399 9.84 -29.08 -16.10
C GLY A 399 11.30 -29.50 -16.26
N ASN A 400 12.10 -29.32 -15.21
CA ASN A 400 13.50 -29.73 -15.13
C ASN A 400 13.70 -31.21 -14.74
N GLY A 401 12.61 -31.99 -14.62
CA GLY A 401 12.64 -33.42 -14.27
C GLY A 401 12.69 -33.73 -12.78
N LYS A 402 12.85 -32.74 -11.89
CA LYS A 402 12.74 -32.93 -10.43
C LYS A 402 11.32 -33.36 -10.06
N SER A 403 11.17 -34.08 -8.95
CA SER A 403 9.83 -34.48 -8.47
C SER A 403 9.03 -33.27 -7.98
N LYS A 404 7.73 -33.21 -8.30
CA LYS A 404 6.78 -32.23 -7.73
C LYS A 404 6.64 -32.32 -6.21
N LYS A 405 7.16 -33.38 -5.58
CA LYS A 405 7.24 -33.47 -4.11
C LYS A 405 8.05 -32.34 -3.48
N THR A 406 8.94 -31.66 -4.21
CA THR A 406 9.67 -30.49 -3.66
C THR A 406 8.72 -29.36 -3.24
N SER A 407 7.56 -29.22 -3.90
CA SER A 407 6.52 -28.26 -3.52
C SER A 407 5.98 -28.50 -2.10
N MET A 408 6.00 -29.75 -1.62
CA MET A 408 5.63 -30.07 -0.24
C MET A 408 6.63 -29.48 0.75
N THR A 409 7.93 -29.57 0.46
CA THR A 409 8.98 -28.98 1.29
C THR A 409 8.87 -27.46 1.29
N TYR A 410 8.70 -26.87 0.10
CA TYR A 410 8.48 -25.45 -0.06
C TYR A 410 7.29 -24.95 0.77
N ALA A 411 6.12 -25.57 0.60
CA ALA A 411 4.91 -25.16 1.30
C ALA A 411 5.01 -25.31 2.82
N ASN A 412 5.62 -26.37 3.33
CA ASN A 412 5.84 -26.49 4.77
C ASN A 412 6.81 -25.43 5.28
N MET A 413 7.92 -25.14 4.59
CA MET A 413 8.87 -24.11 5.04
C MET A 413 8.23 -22.72 5.12
N VAL A 414 7.42 -22.34 4.12
CA VAL A 414 6.65 -21.09 4.16
C VAL A 414 5.61 -21.10 5.28
N THR A 415 4.84 -22.18 5.41
CA THR A 415 3.78 -22.26 6.42
C THR A 415 4.34 -22.27 7.84
N ASP A 416 5.40 -23.03 8.08
CA ASP A 416 6.02 -23.12 9.41
C ASP A 416 6.57 -21.74 9.82
N GLN A 417 7.22 -21.01 8.89
CA GLN A 417 7.66 -19.64 9.15
C GLN A 417 6.50 -18.68 9.50
N ILE A 418 5.38 -18.75 8.76
CA ILE A 418 4.19 -17.94 9.03
C ILE A 418 3.64 -18.23 10.43
N ILE A 419 3.48 -19.51 10.76
CA ILE A 419 2.89 -19.95 12.02
C ILE A 419 3.80 -19.55 13.19
N ASP A 420 5.11 -19.77 13.09
CA ASP A 420 6.07 -19.43 14.13
C ASP A 420 6.07 -17.92 14.43
N ASP A 421 5.96 -17.08 13.40
CA ASP A 421 5.91 -15.62 13.55
C ASP A 421 4.57 -15.17 14.14
N ILE A 422 3.43 -15.69 13.65
CA ILE A 422 2.10 -15.35 14.18
C ILE A 422 1.98 -15.75 15.65
N TRP A 423 2.47 -16.94 16.02
CA TRP A 423 2.43 -17.40 17.41
C TRP A 423 3.23 -16.51 18.37
N GLN A 424 4.34 -15.93 17.90
CA GLN A 424 5.18 -15.05 18.71
C GLN A 424 4.67 -13.62 18.79
N LEU A 425 4.07 -13.11 17.72
CA LEU A 425 3.69 -11.70 17.60
C LEU A 425 2.22 -11.43 17.94
N TYR A 426 1.33 -12.38 17.68
CA TYR A 426 -0.12 -12.13 17.63
C TYR A 426 -0.93 -13.12 18.46
N ASP A 427 -1.04 -14.37 18.01
CA ASP A 427 -1.94 -15.36 18.58
C ASP A 427 -1.24 -16.72 18.71
N PRO A 428 -0.82 -17.14 19.92
CA PRO A 428 -0.18 -18.44 20.12
C PRO A 428 -1.13 -19.63 19.89
N GLN A 429 -2.43 -19.38 19.72
CA GLN A 429 -3.44 -20.40 19.39
C GLN A 429 -3.78 -20.44 17.90
N TRP A 430 -3.12 -19.62 17.07
CA TRP A 430 -3.41 -19.55 15.65
C TRP A 430 -3.35 -20.93 14.98
N THR A 431 -4.41 -21.28 14.26
CA THR A 431 -4.57 -22.64 13.75
C THR A 431 -3.68 -22.90 12.53
N ARG A 432 -2.68 -23.79 12.68
CA ARG A 432 -1.99 -24.41 11.54
C ARG A 432 -2.81 -25.57 10.99
N ARG A 433 -3.50 -25.36 9.87
CA ARG A 433 -4.33 -26.40 9.25
C ARG A 433 -3.46 -27.43 8.53
N LYS A 434 -3.97 -28.66 8.45
CA LYS A 434 -3.27 -29.76 7.78
C LYS A 434 -3.09 -29.47 6.29
N LEU A 435 -1.84 -29.53 5.83
CA LEU A 435 -1.50 -29.37 4.42
C LEU A 435 -2.35 -30.26 3.51
N ARG A 436 -2.88 -29.65 2.46
CA ARG A 436 -3.78 -30.29 1.49
C ARG A 436 -3.05 -30.59 0.19
N ASN A 437 -2.79 -31.88 -0.06
CA ASN A 437 -2.30 -32.37 -1.36
C ASN A 437 -3.51 -32.67 -2.26
N ARG A 438 -3.87 -31.71 -3.14
CA ARG A 438 -5.04 -31.77 -4.02
C ARG A 438 -4.76 -31.13 -5.37
N SER A 439 -5.55 -31.55 -6.36
CA SER A 439 -5.39 -31.19 -7.78
C SER A 439 -5.99 -29.80 -8.11
N TYR A 440 -5.73 -28.79 -7.29
CA TYR A 440 -6.12 -27.40 -7.56
C TYR A 440 -5.30 -26.88 -8.73
N HIS A 441 -5.92 -26.15 -9.66
CA HIS A 441 -5.29 -25.79 -10.93
C HIS A 441 -4.00 -24.97 -10.73
N GLU A 442 -4.05 -23.97 -9.86
CA GLU A 442 -2.93 -23.09 -9.51
C GLU A 442 -1.76 -23.82 -8.84
N ALA A 443 -2.02 -24.94 -8.14
CA ALA A 443 -0.97 -25.77 -7.56
C ALA A 443 -0.52 -26.92 -8.48
N ARG A 444 -1.39 -27.34 -9.42
CA ARG A 444 -1.19 -28.51 -10.29
C ARG A 444 -0.46 -28.17 -11.56
N GLU A 445 -0.87 -27.13 -12.27
CA GLU A 445 -0.37 -26.85 -13.61
C GLU A 445 1.06 -26.32 -13.65
N PRO A 446 1.51 -25.43 -12.75
CA PRO A 446 2.89 -24.98 -12.78
C PRO A 446 3.87 -26.15 -12.78
N LEU A 447 4.84 -26.10 -13.69
CA LEU A 447 5.92 -27.07 -13.81
C LEU A 447 7.19 -26.60 -13.09
N VAL A 448 7.05 -25.64 -12.19
CA VAL A 448 8.05 -25.17 -11.22
C VAL A 448 7.56 -25.48 -9.79
N PRO A 449 8.40 -25.41 -8.75
CA PRO A 449 7.93 -25.50 -7.37
C PRO A 449 6.79 -24.50 -7.12
N ALA A 450 5.66 -24.99 -6.61
CA ALA A 450 4.42 -24.22 -6.56
C ALA A 450 3.63 -24.51 -5.30
N MET A 451 3.05 -23.46 -4.71
CA MET A 451 2.08 -23.59 -3.62
C MET A 451 0.96 -22.56 -3.76
N LEU A 452 -0.22 -22.93 -3.27
CA LEU A 452 -1.32 -22.02 -2.98
C LEU A 452 -1.46 -21.96 -1.46
N LEU A 453 -1.57 -20.74 -0.93
CA LEU A 453 -1.76 -20.49 0.49
C LEU A 453 -3.14 -19.91 0.73
N GLU A 454 -3.96 -20.60 1.51
CA GLU A 454 -5.14 -19.99 2.14
C GLU A 454 -4.68 -19.45 3.49
N LEU A 455 -4.36 -18.15 3.57
CA LEU A 455 -3.66 -17.58 4.72
C LEU A 455 -4.51 -17.60 6.01
N LEU A 456 -5.74 -17.13 5.88
CA LEU A 456 -6.75 -16.98 6.92
C LEU A 456 -8.13 -17.00 6.25
N SER A 457 -9.22 -16.96 7.00
CA SER A 457 -10.56 -16.85 6.39
C SER A 457 -11.08 -15.41 6.32
N HIS A 458 -11.36 -14.92 5.11
CA HIS A 458 -11.94 -13.58 4.93
C HIS A 458 -13.42 -13.48 5.32
N GLN A 459 -14.09 -14.63 5.50
CA GLN A 459 -15.47 -14.69 5.97
C GLN A 459 -15.58 -14.76 7.49
N ASN A 460 -14.47 -15.06 8.18
CA ASN A 460 -14.48 -15.21 9.61
C ASN A 460 -14.09 -13.91 10.30
N PHE A 461 -14.97 -13.40 11.16
CA PHE A 461 -14.71 -12.15 11.88
C PHE A 461 -13.41 -12.23 12.69
N ALA A 462 -13.18 -13.31 13.44
CA ALA A 462 -11.98 -13.46 14.27
C ALA A 462 -10.66 -13.38 13.47
N ASP A 463 -10.62 -14.00 12.28
CA ASP A 463 -9.46 -13.90 11.38
C ASP A 463 -9.30 -12.46 10.85
N MET A 464 -10.39 -11.80 10.46
CA MET A 464 -10.36 -10.45 9.87
C MET A 464 -9.96 -9.35 10.85
N ARG A 465 -10.10 -9.57 12.17
CA ARG A 465 -9.56 -8.65 13.20
C ARG A 465 -8.03 -8.52 13.14
N TYR A 466 -7.35 -9.56 12.67
CA TYR A 466 -5.93 -9.52 12.33
C TYR A 466 -5.74 -9.09 10.88
N GLY A 467 -6.55 -9.66 9.99
CA GLY A 467 -6.43 -9.51 8.56
C GLY A 467 -6.47 -8.08 8.02
N LEU A 468 -7.32 -7.22 8.61
CA LEU A 468 -7.43 -5.82 8.22
C LEU A 468 -6.30 -4.94 8.79
N ASP A 469 -5.52 -5.43 9.75
CA ASP A 469 -4.45 -4.65 10.38
C ASP A 469 -3.18 -4.61 9.49
N PRO A 470 -2.70 -3.41 9.08
CA PRO A 470 -1.49 -3.27 8.27
C PRO A 470 -0.24 -3.90 8.88
N ASN A 471 -0.08 -3.93 10.21
CA ASN A 471 1.08 -4.54 10.85
C ASN A 471 1.06 -6.06 10.70
N PHE A 472 -0.11 -6.69 10.87
CA PHE A 472 -0.25 -8.12 10.66
C PHE A 472 0.05 -8.48 9.19
N ARG A 473 -0.43 -7.66 8.24
CA ARG A 473 -0.13 -7.83 6.81
C ARG A 473 1.35 -7.71 6.50
N PHE A 474 2.05 -6.75 7.11
CA PHE A 474 3.50 -6.61 7.00
C PHE A 474 4.23 -7.84 7.54
N ASP A 475 3.95 -8.24 8.78
CA ASP A 475 4.66 -9.33 9.46
C ASP A 475 4.46 -10.68 8.75
N VAL A 476 3.22 -10.98 8.31
CA VAL A 476 2.95 -12.21 7.56
C VAL A 476 3.58 -12.19 6.17
N SER A 477 3.58 -11.05 5.48
CA SER A 477 4.27 -10.92 4.19
C SER A 477 5.78 -11.14 4.35
N ARG A 478 6.37 -10.61 5.43
CA ARG A 478 7.77 -10.87 5.80
C ARG A 478 8.01 -12.35 6.10
N ALA A 479 7.11 -13.02 6.79
CA ALA A 479 7.19 -14.46 7.04
C ALA A 479 7.13 -15.30 5.75
N ILE A 480 6.26 -14.92 4.81
CA ILE A 480 6.18 -15.54 3.47
C ILE A 480 7.51 -15.38 2.73
N TYR A 481 8.04 -14.16 2.67
CA TYR A 481 9.35 -13.87 2.06
C TYR A 481 10.47 -14.71 2.69
N LYS A 482 10.60 -14.71 4.03
CA LYS A 482 11.59 -15.52 4.76
C LYS A 482 11.49 -17.00 4.38
N GLY A 483 10.26 -17.55 4.31
CA GLY A 483 10.02 -18.93 3.92
C GLY A 483 10.47 -19.25 2.48
N MET A 484 10.19 -18.34 1.53
CA MET A 484 10.62 -18.46 0.13
C MET A 484 12.14 -18.44 0.00
N LEU A 485 12.78 -17.44 0.62
CA LEU A 485 14.24 -17.28 0.64
C LEU A 485 14.92 -18.55 1.18
N LYS A 486 14.49 -19.01 2.36
CA LYS A 486 15.05 -20.21 3.00
C LYS A 486 14.88 -21.45 2.12
N TYR A 487 13.75 -21.60 1.43
CA TYR A 487 13.54 -22.73 0.51
C TYR A 487 14.47 -22.68 -0.70
N LEU A 488 14.61 -21.53 -1.34
CA LEU A 488 15.46 -21.34 -2.52
C LEU A 488 16.92 -21.63 -2.17
N HIS A 489 17.43 -21.03 -1.10
CA HIS A 489 18.80 -21.24 -0.61
C HIS A 489 19.09 -22.67 -0.16
N LYS A 490 18.13 -23.31 0.50
CA LYS A 490 18.23 -24.74 0.83
C LYS A 490 18.32 -25.61 -0.42
N THR A 491 17.65 -25.23 -1.50
CA THR A 491 17.61 -26.01 -2.75
C THR A 491 18.86 -25.79 -3.61
N SER A 492 19.49 -24.60 -3.54
CA SER A 492 20.79 -24.29 -4.15
C SER A 492 22.00 -24.74 -3.32
N GLY A 493 21.82 -24.96 -2.00
CA GLY A 493 22.90 -25.30 -1.08
C GLY A 493 23.76 -24.09 -0.69
N THR A 494 23.16 -22.89 -0.67
CA THR A 494 23.81 -21.62 -0.34
C THR A 494 23.29 -21.07 1.00
N PRO A 495 24.08 -20.26 1.72
CA PRO A 495 23.59 -19.54 2.90
C PRO A 495 22.67 -18.39 2.49
N TYR A 496 21.70 -18.07 3.35
CA TYR A 496 20.78 -16.94 3.15
C TYR A 496 21.02 -15.85 4.19
N ILE A 497 20.67 -14.62 3.83
CA ILE A 497 20.54 -13.48 4.73
C ILE A 497 19.21 -12.79 4.42
N VAL A 498 18.43 -12.48 5.45
CA VAL A 498 17.17 -11.74 5.33
C VAL A 498 17.44 -10.24 5.34
N GLU A 499 16.69 -9.45 4.58
CA GLU A 499 16.78 -7.99 4.60
C GLU A 499 16.55 -7.40 6.01
N PRO A 500 17.17 -6.28 6.39
CA PRO A 500 16.96 -5.64 7.69
C PRO A 500 15.54 -5.08 7.86
N LEU A 501 15.17 -4.78 9.11
CA LEU A 501 13.99 -3.95 9.41
C LEU A 501 14.32 -2.44 9.24
N PRO A 502 13.31 -1.58 8.97
CA PRO A 502 13.51 -0.13 8.91
C PRO A 502 14.18 0.41 10.16
N VAL A 503 15.02 1.44 10.01
CA VAL A 503 15.64 2.10 11.18
C VAL A 503 14.58 2.77 12.05
N LYS A 504 14.90 2.97 13.32
CA LYS A 504 14.04 3.64 14.30
C LYS A 504 14.78 4.80 14.95
N ASP A 505 14.04 5.58 15.72
CA ASP A 505 14.58 6.73 16.46
C ASP A 505 15.36 7.69 15.54
N PHE A 506 14.84 7.93 14.33
CA PHE A 506 15.44 8.89 13.40
C PHE A 506 15.27 10.32 13.95
N SER A 507 16.28 11.16 13.83
CA SER A 507 16.23 12.56 14.23
C SER A 507 17.20 13.43 13.43
N ILE A 508 16.85 14.71 13.33
CA ILE A 508 17.68 15.78 12.79
C ILE A 508 17.98 16.76 13.92
N LYS A 509 19.25 17.06 14.12
CA LYS A 509 19.72 18.01 15.14
C LYS A 509 20.70 19.01 14.54
N GLY A 510 20.72 20.22 15.07
CA GLY A 510 21.66 21.25 14.65
C GLY A 510 21.00 22.58 14.36
N GLN A 511 21.83 23.54 13.96
CA GLN A 511 21.45 24.92 13.67
C GLN A 511 22.56 25.59 12.87
N ASP A 512 22.28 26.80 12.34
CA ASP A 512 23.27 27.66 11.70
C ASP A 512 24.05 26.94 10.58
N GLY A 513 23.31 26.32 9.65
CA GLY A 513 23.86 25.57 8.52
C GLY A 513 24.60 24.27 8.85
N ASN A 514 24.60 23.81 10.10
CA ASN A 514 25.29 22.58 10.52
C ASN A 514 24.32 21.61 11.21
N TYR A 515 24.00 20.51 10.52
CA TYR A 515 23.03 19.54 11.01
C TYR A 515 23.59 18.12 10.98
N THR A 516 23.03 17.27 11.84
CA THR A 516 23.33 15.84 11.92
C THR A 516 22.02 15.06 11.87
N LEU A 517 21.93 14.19 10.88
CA LEU A 517 20.96 13.12 10.77
C LEU A 517 21.46 11.96 11.66
N SER A 518 20.61 11.36 12.49
CA SER A 518 20.99 10.21 13.32
C SER A 518 19.84 9.22 13.50
N TRP A 519 20.14 7.93 13.51
CA TRP A 519 19.16 6.85 13.60
C TRP A 519 19.71 5.65 14.38
N ILE A 520 18.85 4.65 14.65
CA ILE A 520 19.22 3.40 15.31
C ILE A 520 18.76 2.21 14.45
N PRO A 521 19.60 1.19 14.20
CA PRO A 521 19.15 -0.04 13.57
C PRO A 521 18.07 -0.74 14.38
N THR A 522 17.08 -1.30 13.68
CA THR A 522 16.04 -2.12 14.32
C THR A 522 16.46 -3.57 14.35
N ASP A 523 16.47 -4.15 15.54
CA ASP A 523 16.72 -5.58 15.74
C ASP A 523 15.48 -6.41 15.35
N ASP A 524 15.68 -7.48 14.58
CA ASP A 524 14.66 -8.49 14.29
C ASP A 524 14.90 -9.73 15.17
N PRO A 525 14.18 -9.87 16.30
CA PRO A 525 14.39 -11.01 17.20
C PRO A 525 13.94 -12.35 16.57
N LEU A 526 13.12 -12.31 15.52
CA LEU A 526 12.64 -13.51 14.82
C LEU A 526 13.58 -13.96 13.69
N GLU A 527 14.56 -13.14 13.33
CA GLU A 527 15.49 -13.43 12.24
C GLU A 527 16.89 -12.84 12.51
N PRO A 528 17.78 -13.58 13.19
CA PRO A 528 19.11 -13.09 13.56
C PRO A 528 20.01 -12.70 12.38
N THR A 529 19.73 -13.18 11.16
CA THR A 529 20.50 -12.79 9.96
C THR A 529 20.17 -11.38 9.47
N ALA A 530 19.02 -10.81 9.84
CA ALA A 530 18.50 -9.53 9.37
C ALA A 530 19.20 -8.28 9.99
N LYS A 531 20.51 -8.36 10.24
CA LYS A 531 21.28 -7.25 10.77
C LYS A 531 21.64 -6.27 9.65
N ALA A 532 21.41 -4.98 9.88
CA ALA A 532 21.91 -3.93 9.02
C ALA A 532 23.45 -3.92 9.02
N LYS A 533 24.04 -3.68 7.85
CA LYS A 533 25.48 -3.50 7.66
C LYS A 533 25.85 -2.06 7.30
N TYR A 534 25.01 -1.42 6.48
CA TYR A 534 25.17 -0.04 6.03
C TYR A 534 23.80 0.59 5.78
N TYR A 535 23.79 1.87 5.47
CA TYR A 535 22.60 2.68 5.29
C TYR A 535 22.70 3.53 4.04
N ILE A 536 21.57 3.66 3.34
CA ILE A 536 21.41 4.56 2.20
C ILE A 536 20.54 5.73 2.68
N VAL A 537 21.08 6.93 2.59
CA VAL A 537 20.40 8.18 2.93
C VAL A 537 19.86 8.79 1.66
N TYR A 538 18.56 8.99 1.61
CA TYR A 538 17.90 9.70 0.51
C TYR A 538 17.51 11.11 0.94
N GLU A 539 17.60 12.06 0.01
CA GLU A 539 17.23 13.46 0.19
C GLU A 539 16.16 13.88 -0.82
N ARG A 540 15.20 14.69 -0.38
CA ARG A 540 14.25 15.43 -1.22
C ARG A 540 14.33 16.91 -0.85
N ILE A 541 14.49 17.77 -1.86
CA ILE A 541 14.44 19.23 -1.71
C ILE A 541 13.05 19.73 -2.13
N ASP A 542 12.39 20.46 -1.24
CA ASP A 542 11.00 20.93 -1.38
C ASP A 542 10.07 19.82 -1.89
N ASN A 543 9.40 20.03 -3.03
CA ASN A 543 8.45 19.09 -3.64
C ASN A 543 9.10 18.20 -4.71
N GLY A 544 10.43 18.07 -4.73
CA GLY A 544 11.14 17.17 -5.66
C GLY A 544 10.91 15.69 -5.35
N ALA A 545 11.63 14.81 -6.04
CA ALA A 545 11.68 13.39 -5.68
C ALA A 545 12.86 13.10 -4.75
N PHE A 546 12.78 11.96 -4.05
CA PHE A 546 13.91 11.45 -3.27
C PHE A 546 15.02 10.94 -4.19
N VAL A 547 16.23 11.45 -4.02
CA VAL A 547 17.46 11.01 -4.68
C VAL A 547 18.45 10.46 -3.64
N GLU A 548 19.36 9.59 -4.06
CA GLU A 548 20.43 9.11 -3.17
C GLU A 548 21.38 10.26 -2.83
N LEU A 549 21.58 10.51 -1.53
CA LEU A 549 22.52 11.51 -1.02
C LEU A 549 23.85 10.87 -0.64
N ALA A 550 23.80 9.75 0.10
CA ALA A 550 25.00 9.08 0.60
C ALA A 550 24.73 7.62 0.98
N ILE A 551 25.80 6.81 0.93
CA ILE A 551 25.89 5.48 1.53
C ILE A 551 26.90 5.54 2.67
N THR A 552 26.53 5.03 3.84
CA THR A 552 27.38 5.07 5.04
C THR A 552 27.21 3.83 5.93
N ASP A 553 28.29 3.43 6.60
CA ASP A 553 28.27 2.39 7.64
C ASP A 553 27.91 2.96 9.03
N ASP A 554 27.99 4.29 9.17
CA ASP A 554 27.67 5.00 10.41
C ASP A 554 26.15 5.13 10.58
N THR A 555 25.71 5.27 11.83
CA THR A 555 24.31 5.55 12.17
C THR A 555 23.99 7.04 12.23
N TYR A 556 24.81 7.86 11.57
CA TYR A 556 24.66 9.31 11.47
C TYR A 556 25.26 9.84 10.17
N LEU A 557 24.81 11.03 9.75
CA LEU A 557 25.35 11.78 8.62
C LEU A 557 25.27 13.28 8.91
N SER A 558 26.37 14.00 8.72
CA SER A 558 26.37 15.46 8.79
C SER A 558 25.95 16.07 7.45
N VAL A 559 25.05 17.06 7.50
CA VAL A 559 24.54 17.78 6.33
C VAL A 559 24.62 19.29 6.55
N THR A 560 24.85 20.04 5.47
CA THR A 560 25.03 21.50 5.49
C THR A 560 24.13 22.16 4.44
N PRO A 561 22.81 22.25 4.68
CA PRO A 561 21.90 23.00 3.81
C PRO A 561 22.40 24.45 3.67
N ASN A 562 22.34 25.01 2.46
CA ASN A 562 22.95 26.30 2.14
C ASN A 562 21.95 27.37 1.69
N ASP A 563 20.66 27.04 1.70
CA ASP A 563 19.55 27.91 1.33
C ASP A 563 18.37 27.69 2.29
N ASN A 564 17.25 28.37 2.02
CA ASN A 564 16.03 28.25 2.81
C ASN A 564 15.06 27.19 2.25
N SER A 565 15.53 26.26 1.42
CA SER A 565 14.71 25.14 0.93
C SER A 565 14.39 24.18 2.09
N ILE A 566 13.34 23.38 1.94
CA ILE A 566 13.06 22.31 2.91
C ILE A 566 13.78 21.05 2.44
N TYR A 567 14.66 20.52 3.27
CA TYR A 567 15.38 19.28 3.01
C TYR A 567 14.73 18.16 3.80
N SER A 568 14.14 17.19 3.11
CA SER A 568 13.52 15.99 3.68
C SER A 568 14.43 14.78 3.48
N TYR A 569 14.49 13.89 4.45
CA TYR A 569 15.37 12.73 4.44
C TYR A 569 14.62 11.47 4.83
N LYS A 570 15.03 10.34 4.25
CA LYS A 570 14.66 8.99 4.70
C LYS A 570 15.86 8.07 4.65
N ILE A 571 15.86 7.09 5.53
CA ILE A 571 16.97 6.15 5.70
C ILE A 571 16.50 4.74 5.35
N VAL A 572 17.28 4.05 4.53
CA VAL A 572 17.08 2.62 4.21
C VAL A 572 18.26 1.84 4.76
N ALA A 573 17.99 0.84 5.59
CA ALA A 573 19.02 -0.08 6.08
C ALA A 573 19.26 -1.18 5.05
N ALA A 574 20.50 -1.63 4.92
CA ALA A 574 20.89 -2.62 3.94
C ALA A 574 21.86 -3.65 4.50
N ASN A 575 21.82 -4.85 3.94
CA ASN A 575 22.80 -5.91 4.14
C ASN A 575 22.93 -6.77 2.88
N ASP A 576 23.75 -7.82 2.90
CA ASP A 576 23.93 -8.71 1.75
C ASP A 576 22.68 -9.54 1.37
N GLY A 577 21.59 -9.41 2.13
CA GLY A 577 20.29 -10.03 1.87
C GLY A 577 19.26 -9.12 1.20
N GLY A 578 19.51 -7.80 1.18
CA GLY A 578 18.61 -6.82 0.56
C GLY A 578 18.47 -5.51 1.34
N LEU A 579 17.46 -4.74 0.95
CA LEU A 579 17.12 -3.41 1.48
C LEU A 579 15.89 -3.45 2.40
N SER A 580 15.90 -2.70 3.49
CA SER A 580 14.71 -2.54 4.33
C SER A 580 13.65 -1.66 3.65
N PHE A 581 12.43 -1.67 4.21
CA PHE A 581 11.50 -0.56 3.99
C PHE A 581 12.11 0.75 4.52
N PRO A 582 11.71 1.92 4.01
CA PRO A 582 12.26 3.20 4.47
C PRO A 582 11.83 3.53 5.91
N SER A 583 12.61 4.37 6.58
CA SER A 583 12.20 5.06 7.81
C SER A 583 11.00 5.99 7.56
N GLU A 584 10.46 6.57 8.63
CA GLU A 584 9.69 7.81 8.51
C GLU A 584 10.52 8.93 7.86
N ILE A 585 9.85 9.90 7.27
CA ILE A 585 10.50 11.04 6.62
C ILE A 585 10.57 12.20 7.63
N LEU A 586 11.79 12.71 7.81
CA LEU A 586 12.05 13.90 8.63
C LEU A 586 12.62 15.00 7.76
N ALA A 587 12.29 16.24 8.07
CA ALA A 587 12.75 17.40 7.33
C ALA A 587 13.36 18.49 8.22
N LEU A 588 14.13 19.37 7.58
CA LEU A 588 14.67 20.59 8.17
C LEU A 588 14.57 21.75 7.20
N CYS A 589 14.60 22.97 7.74
CA CYS A 589 14.80 24.20 6.98
C CYS A 589 15.65 25.16 7.81
N ASP A 590 16.70 25.71 7.22
CA ASP A 590 17.53 26.75 7.85
C ASP A 590 17.19 28.13 7.26
N ILE A 591 16.87 29.07 8.14
CA ILE A 591 16.61 30.47 7.81
C ILE A 591 17.58 31.34 8.61
N PRO A 592 18.75 31.70 8.03
CA PRO A 592 19.74 32.52 8.73
C PRO A 592 19.15 33.85 9.21
N GLY A 593 19.31 34.15 10.50
CA GLY A 593 18.71 35.33 11.14
C GLY A 593 17.17 35.30 11.25
N GLY A 594 16.57 34.12 11.05
CA GLY A 594 15.16 33.86 11.28
C GLY A 594 14.77 33.92 12.77
N LYS A 595 13.47 33.69 13.03
CA LYS A 595 12.95 33.57 14.39
C LYS A 595 13.37 32.22 15.02
N ASP A 596 13.09 32.05 16.32
CA ASP A 596 13.41 30.86 17.11
C ASP A 596 13.12 29.54 16.36
N GLN A 597 14.08 28.61 16.37
CA GLN A 597 13.93 27.32 15.67
C GLN A 597 12.82 26.47 16.30
N VAL A 598 11.96 25.88 15.46
CA VAL A 598 10.90 24.94 15.87
C VAL A 598 11.41 23.51 15.79
N THR A 599 11.11 22.68 16.80
CA THR A 599 11.29 21.22 16.73
C THR A 599 9.95 20.56 16.43
N ILE A 600 9.83 19.99 15.23
CA ILE A 600 8.65 19.23 14.81
C ILE A 600 8.85 17.77 15.23
N VAL A 601 7.95 17.24 16.06
CA VAL A 601 7.99 15.87 16.56
C VAL A 601 6.90 15.06 15.87
N ASN A 602 7.29 14.06 15.09
CA ASN A 602 6.35 13.13 14.49
C ASN A 602 5.92 12.08 15.52
N GLY A 603 4.74 12.28 16.12
CA GLY A 603 4.08 11.33 17.00
C GLY A 603 3.07 10.43 16.30
N PHE A 604 2.70 10.72 15.05
CA PHE A 604 1.71 9.96 14.30
C PHE A 604 2.35 8.74 13.62
N THR A 605 2.33 7.62 14.34
CA THR A 605 2.95 6.35 13.92
C THR A 605 1.94 5.24 13.70
N ARG A 606 0.67 5.49 14.06
CA ARG A 606 -0.41 4.51 13.96
C ARG A 606 -0.66 4.12 12.50
N VAL A 607 -0.64 2.82 12.29
CA VAL A 607 -1.33 2.10 11.21
C VAL A 607 -2.16 1.01 11.88
N SER A 608 -3.41 0.83 11.47
CA SER A 608 -4.32 -0.13 12.13
C SER A 608 -5.51 -0.53 11.27
N GLY A 609 -6.13 -1.64 11.65
CA GLY A 609 -7.49 -1.99 11.18
C GLY A 609 -8.58 -1.06 11.73
N PRO A 610 -9.83 -1.24 11.29
CA PRO A 610 -11.00 -0.46 11.72
C PRO A 610 -11.46 -0.81 13.14
N ALA A 611 -12.31 0.04 13.72
CA ALA A 611 -12.91 -0.23 15.02
C ALA A 611 -13.82 -1.47 15.01
N GLU A 612 -13.87 -2.18 16.14
CA GLU A 612 -14.71 -3.36 16.34
C GLU A 612 -15.95 -3.03 17.20
N ILE A 613 -17.09 -3.66 16.92
CA ILE A 613 -18.32 -3.56 17.72
C ILE A 613 -18.71 -4.94 18.28
N TYR A 614 -19.07 -4.98 19.58
CA TYR A 614 -19.60 -6.15 20.30
C TYR A 614 -20.76 -5.72 21.19
N ARG A 615 -21.93 -5.49 20.61
CA ARG A 615 -23.06 -4.92 21.34
C ARG A 615 -24.41 -5.39 20.83
N ASP A 616 -25.31 -5.75 21.76
CA ASP A 616 -26.71 -6.07 21.48
C ASP A 616 -26.88 -7.17 20.40
N GLY A 617 -25.98 -8.17 20.40
CA GLY A 617 -25.96 -9.25 19.40
C GLY A 617 -25.33 -8.89 18.05
N HIS A 618 -24.80 -7.67 17.91
CA HIS A 618 -24.03 -7.23 16.76
C HIS A 618 -22.53 -7.41 17.02
N ILE A 619 -21.87 -8.08 16.08
CA ILE A 619 -20.41 -8.30 16.06
C ILE A 619 -19.91 -7.89 14.67
N GLY A 620 -18.84 -7.13 14.56
CA GLY A 620 -18.31 -6.69 13.26
C GLY A 620 -17.39 -5.48 13.35
N PHE A 621 -17.22 -4.80 12.21
CA PHE A 621 -16.40 -3.60 12.10
C PHE A 621 -17.25 -2.34 11.95
N ASP A 622 -17.05 -1.39 12.86
CA ASP A 622 -17.74 -0.10 12.88
C ASP A 622 -16.87 0.98 12.24
N TYR A 623 -17.03 1.10 10.92
CA TYR A 623 -16.32 2.08 10.12
C TYR A 623 -16.77 3.53 10.37
N GLU A 624 -17.92 3.76 11.02
CA GLU A 624 -18.35 5.11 11.46
C GLU A 624 -17.65 5.52 12.77
N GLU A 625 -17.08 4.57 13.50
CA GLU A 625 -16.25 4.86 14.67
C GLU A 625 -14.80 5.17 14.30
N ASP A 626 -14.19 4.32 13.48
CA ASP A 626 -12.82 4.52 12.98
C ASP A 626 -12.58 3.60 11.77
N TYR A 627 -12.22 4.16 10.61
CA TYR A 627 -11.83 3.36 9.45
C TYR A 627 -10.51 2.60 9.66
N GLY A 628 -9.77 2.93 10.72
CA GLY A 628 -8.38 2.55 10.88
C GLY A 628 -7.45 3.52 10.16
N VAL A 629 -6.21 3.10 9.95
CA VAL A 629 -5.19 3.92 9.28
C VAL A 629 -4.35 3.02 8.38
N PRO A 630 -4.50 3.12 7.05
CA PRO A 630 -3.64 2.40 6.11
C PRO A 630 -2.15 2.75 6.25
N TYR A 631 -1.28 1.83 5.83
CA TYR A 631 0.13 2.13 5.58
C TYR A 631 0.25 2.83 4.22
N ILE A 632 0.56 4.13 4.23
CA ILE A 632 0.62 5.03 3.06
C ILE A 632 -0.73 5.17 2.33
N LYS A 633 -1.27 4.09 1.77
CA LYS A 633 -2.57 4.01 1.09
C LYS A 633 -3.07 2.55 1.03
N ASP A 634 -4.37 2.34 0.81
CA ASP A 634 -4.96 1.02 0.60
C ASP A 634 -5.98 1.01 -0.55
N ILE A 635 -6.26 -0.20 -1.04
CA ILE A 635 -7.25 -0.48 -2.10
C ILE A 635 -8.30 -1.52 -1.67
N LEU A 636 -8.25 -1.99 -0.41
CA LEU A 636 -9.10 -3.10 0.04
C LEU A 636 -10.53 -2.68 0.41
N PHE A 637 -10.77 -1.41 0.74
CA PHE A 637 -12.04 -0.99 1.33
C PHE A 637 -13.13 -0.85 0.28
N THR A 638 -14.17 -1.70 0.35
CA THR A 638 -15.31 -1.64 -0.59
C THR A 638 -16.44 -0.76 -0.05
N GLY A 639 -16.55 -0.61 1.27
CA GLY A 639 -17.58 0.18 1.93
C GLY A 639 -18.01 -0.40 3.29
N ALA A 640 -18.68 0.41 4.11
CA ALA A 640 -19.05 0.05 5.48
C ALA A 640 -19.90 -1.23 5.58
N GLN A 641 -19.72 -1.98 6.68
CA GLN A 641 -20.52 -3.16 7.01
C GLN A 641 -21.97 -2.77 7.31
N THR A 642 -22.92 -3.61 6.88
CA THR A 642 -24.36 -3.41 7.04
C THR A 642 -25.06 -4.55 7.77
N GLU A 643 -24.50 -5.75 7.79
CA GLU A 643 -25.06 -6.90 8.53
C GLU A 643 -24.09 -7.35 9.63
N PHE A 644 -24.50 -7.20 10.87
CA PHE A 644 -23.65 -7.46 12.04
C PHE A 644 -24.12 -8.66 12.87
N ARG A 645 -25.22 -9.33 12.52
CA ARG A 645 -25.73 -10.48 13.26
C ARG A 645 -24.98 -11.75 12.84
N PRO A 646 -24.23 -12.40 13.74
CA PRO A 646 -23.47 -13.61 13.41
C PRO A 646 -24.33 -14.79 12.94
N SER A 647 -25.62 -14.80 13.32
CA SER A 647 -26.56 -15.86 12.94
C SER A 647 -27.04 -15.76 11.50
N GLU A 648 -26.80 -14.66 10.79
CA GLU A 648 -27.27 -14.49 9.41
C GLU A 648 -26.41 -15.29 8.43
N PRO A 649 -26.98 -16.31 7.77
CA PRO A 649 -26.21 -17.23 6.96
C PRO A 649 -25.87 -16.63 5.59
N TRP A 650 -24.76 -17.10 5.04
CA TRP A 650 -24.44 -16.89 3.63
C TRP A 650 -25.50 -17.50 2.70
N LYS A 651 -25.99 -16.73 1.72
CA LYS A 651 -26.93 -17.19 0.68
C LYS A 651 -26.32 -17.13 -0.71
N SER A 652 -25.66 -16.03 -1.05
CA SER A 652 -24.99 -15.80 -2.33
C SER A 652 -23.94 -14.69 -2.21
N ASN A 653 -23.15 -14.44 -3.26
CA ASN A 653 -22.19 -13.32 -3.28
C ASN A 653 -22.87 -11.96 -3.08
N ASP A 654 -24.12 -11.81 -3.50
CA ASP A 654 -24.90 -10.57 -3.33
C ASP A 654 -25.67 -10.54 -1.99
N ALA A 655 -25.73 -11.65 -1.26
CA ALA A 655 -26.34 -11.77 0.06
C ALA A 655 -25.45 -12.63 0.98
N PRO A 656 -24.29 -12.08 1.40
CA PRO A 656 -23.23 -12.86 2.01
C PRO A 656 -23.44 -13.17 3.51
N GLY A 657 -24.48 -12.60 4.14
CA GLY A 657 -24.79 -12.84 5.55
C GLY A 657 -23.97 -11.94 6.50
N HIS A 658 -23.57 -12.47 7.65
CA HIS A 658 -22.75 -11.75 8.63
C HIS A 658 -21.51 -11.14 7.98
N GLY A 659 -21.32 -9.83 8.16
CA GLY A 659 -20.24 -9.08 7.53
C GLY A 659 -20.62 -8.40 6.23
N ALA A 660 -21.82 -8.59 5.68
CA ALA A 660 -22.21 -7.98 4.41
C ALA A 660 -21.90 -6.48 4.37
N SER A 661 -21.28 -6.02 3.30
CA SER A 661 -20.74 -4.65 3.18
C SER A 661 -21.20 -3.92 1.93
N ARG A 662 -21.10 -2.58 1.99
CA ARG A 662 -21.33 -1.67 0.85
C ARG A 662 -20.23 -1.80 -0.21
N ALA A 663 -20.49 -1.18 -1.36
CA ALA A 663 -19.71 -1.28 -2.60
C ALA A 663 -19.37 0.11 -3.21
N VAL A 664 -19.21 1.13 -2.37
CA VAL A 664 -19.08 2.54 -2.80
C VAL A 664 -17.64 3.00 -3.00
N TYR A 665 -16.64 2.19 -2.63
CA TYR A 665 -15.21 2.52 -2.73
C TYR A 665 -14.38 1.47 -3.49
N GLU A 666 -15.02 0.59 -4.28
CA GLU A 666 -14.35 -0.55 -4.94
C GLU A 666 -13.27 -0.17 -5.98
N THR A 667 -13.29 1.09 -6.43
CA THR A 667 -12.37 1.65 -7.42
C THR A 667 -11.44 2.71 -6.83
N GLU A 668 -11.60 3.02 -5.55
CA GLU A 668 -10.95 4.16 -4.92
C GLU A 668 -9.68 3.74 -4.16
N ILE A 669 -8.71 4.64 -4.14
CA ILE A 669 -7.52 4.53 -3.30
C ILE A 669 -7.80 5.32 -2.03
N ILE A 670 -7.56 4.70 -0.87
CA ILE A 670 -7.78 5.33 0.43
C ILE A 670 -6.44 5.71 1.05
N ALA A 671 -6.22 7.01 1.27
CA ALA A 671 -5.02 7.53 1.92
C ALA A 671 -4.90 7.07 3.38
N GLY A 672 -3.66 6.83 3.82
CA GLY A 672 -3.31 6.47 5.18
C GLY A 672 -2.21 7.35 5.76
N ASN A 673 -1.39 6.76 6.63
CA ASN A 673 -0.24 7.43 7.19
C ASN A 673 0.93 7.39 6.19
N THR A 674 1.27 8.54 5.62
CA THR A 674 2.37 8.70 4.66
C THR A 674 3.75 8.77 5.32
N PHE A 675 3.79 8.98 6.65
CA PHE A 675 5.00 9.25 7.43
C PHE A 675 5.80 10.48 6.95
N ASP A 676 5.13 11.43 6.27
CA ASP A 676 5.73 12.61 5.65
C ASP A 676 5.03 13.93 6.05
N PHE A 677 4.18 13.89 7.09
CA PHE A 677 3.42 15.08 7.53
C PHE A 677 4.31 16.20 8.10
N VAL A 678 5.57 15.89 8.45
CA VAL A 678 6.58 16.88 8.83
C VAL A 678 6.79 17.92 7.72
N MET A 679 6.77 17.50 6.45
CA MET A 679 6.90 18.43 5.33
C MET A 679 5.77 19.48 5.32
N LEU A 680 4.52 19.03 5.49
CA LEU A 680 3.33 19.91 5.51
C LEU A 680 3.36 20.91 6.68
N HIS A 681 3.78 20.47 7.86
CA HIS A 681 3.98 21.37 9.01
C HIS A 681 5.15 22.34 8.75
N GLY A 682 6.26 21.81 8.23
CA GLY A 682 7.47 22.54 7.91
C GLY A 682 7.26 23.67 6.90
N GLU A 683 6.43 23.46 5.87
CA GLU A 683 6.02 24.53 4.94
C GLU A 683 5.37 25.71 5.68
N ALA A 684 4.46 25.42 6.61
CA ALA A 684 3.75 26.45 7.38
C ALA A 684 4.68 27.16 8.38
N VAL A 685 5.63 26.44 8.98
CA VAL A 685 6.66 26.99 9.87
C VAL A 685 7.63 27.91 9.11
N LYS A 686 8.12 27.44 7.95
CA LYS A 686 8.97 28.23 7.03
C LYS A 686 8.25 29.50 6.60
N ALA A 687 6.98 29.41 6.20
CA ALA A 687 6.17 30.56 5.83
C ALA A 687 6.08 31.58 6.98
N ALA A 688 6.00 31.13 8.23
CA ALA A 688 5.99 31.99 9.42
C ALA A 688 7.34 32.67 9.73
N GLY A 689 8.43 32.31 9.03
CA GLY A 689 9.77 32.90 9.17
C GLY A 689 10.64 32.22 10.22
N HIS A 690 10.36 30.96 10.56
CA HIS A 690 11.11 30.16 11.51
C HIS A 690 11.90 29.05 10.80
N SER A 691 13.14 28.82 11.24
CA SER A 691 13.86 27.58 10.96
C SER A 691 13.17 26.41 11.66
N PHE A 692 13.36 25.19 11.16
CA PHE A 692 12.92 24.00 11.90
C PHE A 692 13.84 22.80 11.67
N VAL A 693 13.81 21.92 12.67
CA VAL A 693 14.32 20.54 12.58
C VAL A 693 13.20 19.61 12.99
N SER A 694 13.35 18.32 12.70
CA SER A 694 12.35 17.33 13.10
C SER A 694 12.95 16.05 13.66
N SER A 695 12.12 15.35 14.42
CA SER A 695 12.48 14.13 15.11
C SER A 695 11.30 13.16 15.13
N SER A 696 11.60 11.88 15.05
CA SER A 696 10.68 10.83 15.51
C SER A 696 10.36 11.04 17.00
N VAL A 697 9.17 10.62 17.43
CA VAL A 697 8.79 10.66 18.86
C VAL A 697 9.75 9.84 19.74
N GLY A 698 10.24 8.71 19.25
CA GLY A 698 11.18 7.85 19.98
C GLY A 698 12.52 8.51 20.26
N ALA A 699 13.08 9.22 19.27
CA ALA A 699 14.30 9.99 19.44
C ALA A 699 14.09 11.24 20.32
N PHE A 700 12.93 11.91 20.20
CA PHE A 700 12.60 13.08 21.01
C PHE A 700 12.54 12.74 22.51
N ILE A 701 11.93 11.61 22.86
CA ILE A 701 11.87 11.10 24.25
C ILE A 701 13.27 10.89 24.84
N LYS A 702 14.23 10.41 24.02
CA LYS A 702 15.60 10.08 24.45
C LYS A 702 16.56 11.27 24.37
N SER A 703 16.12 12.38 23.79
CA SER A 703 16.98 13.54 23.56
C SER A 703 17.29 14.29 24.86
N ILE A 704 18.46 14.93 24.90
CA ILE A 704 18.88 15.86 25.98
C ILE A 704 18.68 17.34 25.59
N ASP A 705 18.22 17.61 24.36
CA ASP A 705 18.06 18.97 23.83
C ASP A 705 16.91 19.70 24.53
N HIS A 706 16.90 21.03 24.55
CA HIS A 706 15.85 21.82 25.22
C HIS A 706 15.22 22.80 24.23
N PRO A 707 14.40 22.33 23.27
CA PRO A 707 13.85 23.19 22.23
C PRO A 707 12.84 24.19 22.80
N HIS A 708 12.94 25.45 22.40
CA HIS A 708 12.02 26.50 22.85
C HIS A 708 10.58 26.33 22.35
N ILE A 709 10.41 25.75 21.16
CA ILE A 709 9.10 25.53 20.53
C ILE A 709 9.03 24.09 20.02
N ILE A 710 7.98 23.39 20.43
CA ILE A 710 7.69 22.00 20.03
C ILE A 710 6.37 21.98 19.26
N ASP A 711 6.37 21.40 18.07
CA ASP A 711 5.18 21.07 17.29
C ASP A 711 5.00 19.55 17.26
N LEU A 712 4.00 19.04 17.98
CA LEU A 712 3.73 17.61 18.11
C LEU A 712 2.58 17.18 17.19
N ILE A 713 2.94 16.42 16.14
CA ILE A 713 2.00 15.84 15.18
C ILE A 713 1.44 14.54 15.78
N LEU A 714 0.14 14.49 16.07
CA LEU A 714 -0.52 13.26 16.52
C LEU A 714 -1.46 12.67 15.49
N GLY A 715 -1.89 13.38 14.45
CA GLY A 715 -2.75 12.78 13.42
C GLY A 715 -3.94 12.02 13.99
N LYS A 716 -4.09 10.75 13.57
CA LYS A 716 -5.04 9.77 14.13
C LYS A 716 -4.46 8.85 15.21
N GLN A 717 -3.34 9.21 15.83
CA GLN A 717 -2.71 8.44 16.90
C GLN A 717 -3.73 8.19 18.02
N LYS A 718 -3.87 6.94 18.44
CA LYS A 718 -4.84 6.48 19.44
C LYS A 718 -4.39 5.13 19.99
N GLU A 719 -4.55 4.91 21.29
CA GLU A 719 -4.27 3.60 21.87
C GLU A 719 -5.26 2.54 21.36
N ILE A 720 -4.74 1.43 20.87
CA ILE A 720 -5.54 0.34 20.29
C ILE A 720 -4.98 -1.05 20.66
N THR A 721 -5.79 -2.07 20.39
CA THR A 721 -5.44 -3.50 20.42
C THR A 721 -5.64 -4.12 19.03
N VAL A 722 -4.98 -5.26 18.75
CA VAL A 722 -5.13 -5.98 17.46
C VAL A 722 -5.57 -7.42 17.71
N GLY A 723 -6.65 -7.84 17.06
CA GLY A 723 -7.19 -9.19 17.20
C GLY A 723 -7.50 -9.57 18.65
N ALA A 724 -7.36 -10.85 18.98
CA ALA A 724 -7.52 -11.34 20.35
C ALA A 724 -6.34 -10.99 21.28
N ASN A 725 -5.27 -10.39 20.76
CA ASN A 725 -4.12 -9.97 21.58
C ASN A 725 -4.47 -8.69 22.38
N SER A 726 -4.19 -8.70 23.68
CA SER A 726 -4.36 -7.53 24.55
C SER A 726 -3.18 -6.56 24.52
N LYS A 727 -2.18 -6.76 23.63
CA LYS A 727 -1.04 -5.86 23.47
C LYS A 727 -1.52 -4.48 22.98
N LEU A 728 -1.37 -3.50 23.86
CA LEU A 728 -1.65 -2.10 23.59
C LEU A 728 -0.56 -1.49 22.71
N ARG A 729 -0.98 -0.68 21.74
CA ARG A 729 -0.10 0.04 20.82
C ARG A 729 -0.59 1.47 20.62
N TYR A 730 0.34 2.35 20.22
CA TYR A 730 0.04 3.70 19.73
C TYR A 730 -0.60 4.66 20.73
N LYS A 731 -0.36 4.50 22.04
CA LYS A 731 -0.77 5.50 23.04
C LYS A 731 -0.19 6.88 22.66
N PRO A 732 -1.03 7.90 22.39
CA PRO A 732 -0.57 9.22 21.93
C PRO A 732 0.36 9.90 22.92
N PHE A 733 0.06 9.76 24.22
CA PHE A 733 0.86 10.29 25.31
C PHE A 733 1.36 9.15 26.21
N SER A 734 2.45 8.50 25.79
CA SER A 734 3.13 7.52 26.64
C SER A 734 3.64 8.17 27.93
N SER A 735 3.88 7.36 28.96
CA SER A 735 4.44 7.85 30.22
C SER A 735 5.75 8.61 30.04
N GLU A 736 6.61 8.13 29.15
CA GLU A 736 7.90 8.72 28.80
C GLU A 736 7.73 10.03 28.04
N LEU A 737 6.81 10.09 27.07
CA LEU A 737 6.53 11.32 26.34
C LEU A 737 5.95 12.40 27.26
N LYS A 738 4.99 12.05 28.13
CA LYS A 738 4.42 13.00 29.12
C LYS A 738 5.51 13.55 30.02
N GLN A 739 6.41 12.69 30.51
CA GLN A 739 7.51 13.11 31.36
C GLN A 739 8.44 14.08 30.61
N ARG A 740 8.83 13.73 29.38
CA ARG A 740 9.68 14.58 28.55
C ARG A 740 9.05 15.95 28.28
N LEU A 741 7.77 15.98 27.92
CA LEU A 741 7.05 17.23 27.65
C LEU A 741 6.89 18.09 28.92
N ARG A 742 6.65 17.49 30.09
CA ARG A 742 6.64 18.21 31.37
C ARG A 742 7.97 18.89 31.64
N GLU A 743 9.08 18.17 31.50
CA GLU A 743 10.43 18.72 31.69
C GLU A 743 10.70 19.91 30.76
N MET A 744 10.29 19.81 29.49
CA MET A 744 10.43 20.89 28.53
C MET A 744 9.57 22.11 28.88
N CYS A 745 8.30 21.89 29.26
CA CYS A 745 7.40 22.96 29.66
C CYS A 745 7.85 23.66 30.96
N ASP A 746 8.36 22.90 31.93
CA ASP A 746 8.94 23.44 33.17
C ASP A 746 10.20 24.29 32.87
N ALA A 747 10.93 23.96 31.80
CA ALA A 747 12.08 24.72 31.30
C ALA A 747 11.70 25.92 30.40
N GLY A 748 10.41 26.20 30.18
CA GLY A 748 9.97 27.36 29.38
C GLY A 748 9.58 27.06 27.93
N SER A 749 9.58 25.79 27.52
CA SER A 749 9.26 25.42 26.14
C SER A 749 7.77 25.59 25.85
N SER A 750 7.43 26.09 24.67
CA SER A 750 6.05 26.19 24.19
C SER A 750 5.67 24.95 23.36
N LEU A 751 4.40 24.55 23.42
CA LEU A 751 3.93 23.29 22.85
C LEU A 751 2.70 23.49 21.96
N PHE A 752 2.80 23.15 20.67
CA PHE A 752 1.65 22.96 19.79
C PHE A 752 1.34 21.47 19.66
N VAL A 753 0.07 21.10 19.79
CA VAL A 753 -0.42 19.71 19.61
C VAL A 753 -1.64 19.70 18.71
N SER A 754 -1.64 18.83 17.69
CA SER A 754 -2.78 18.62 16.80
C SER A 754 -3.08 17.14 16.56
N GLY A 755 -4.37 16.76 16.58
CA GLY A 755 -4.79 15.37 16.39
C GLY A 755 -6.27 15.12 16.73
N SER A 756 -6.77 13.92 16.39
CA SER A 756 -8.19 13.54 16.49
C SER A 756 -8.56 12.69 17.71
N TYR A 757 -7.63 12.33 18.59
CA TYR A 757 -7.90 11.48 19.78
C TYR A 757 -7.11 11.91 21.03
N ILE A 758 -6.71 13.18 21.10
CA ILE A 758 -6.00 13.78 22.23
C ILE A 758 -6.80 13.64 23.53
N GLY A 759 -8.05 14.09 23.53
CA GLY A 759 -8.91 14.14 24.69
C GLY A 759 -9.48 12.78 25.08
N SER A 760 -10.00 12.02 24.13
CA SER A 760 -10.50 10.67 24.36
C SER A 760 -9.40 9.75 24.91
N ASP A 761 -8.16 9.85 24.44
CA ASP A 761 -7.06 9.05 25.00
C ASP A 761 -6.61 9.53 26.40
N LEU A 762 -6.61 10.84 26.67
CA LEU A 762 -6.19 11.37 27.97
C LEU A 762 -7.27 11.24 29.07
N PHE A 763 -8.54 11.37 28.72
CA PHE A 763 -9.63 11.54 29.68
C PHE A 763 -10.59 10.34 29.73
N ASP A 764 -10.74 9.58 28.65
CA ASP A 764 -11.76 8.51 28.51
C ASP A 764 -11.22 7.22 27.89
N ASN A 765 -9.92 6.97 28.04
CA ASN A 765 -9.30 5.79 27.48
C ASN A 765 -9.65 4.53 28.28
N LYS A 766 -10.46 3.66 27.65
CA LYS A 766 -10.90 2.38 28.21
C LYS A 766 -9.76 1.40 28.55
N TYR A 767 -8.57 1.58 27.98
CA TYR A 767 -7.40 0.73 28.24
C TYR A 767 -6.58 1.20 29.44
N SER A 768 -6.80 2.43 29.91
CA SER A 768 -6.02 3.02 31.00
C SER A 768 -6.49 2.52 32.36
N MET A 769 -5.57 1.94 33.14
CA MET A 769 -5.80 1.68 34.56
C MET A 769 -5.95 3.00 35.33
N THR A 770 -6.60 2.97 36.50
CA THR A 770 -6.93 4.17 37.30
C THR A 770 -5.75 5.13 37.49
N ALA A 771 -4.56 4.62 37.84
CA ALA A 771 -3.38 5.46 38.05
C ALA A 771 -2.87 6.14 36.76
N VAL A 772 -2.96 5.44 35.63
CA VAL A 772 -2.59 5.98 34.31
C VAL A 772 -3.60 7.05 33.91
N SER A 773 -4.89 6.77 34.05
CA SER A 773 -5.96 7.73 33.75
C SER A 773 -5.85 9.00 34.60
N GLN A 774 -5.50 8.88 35.88
CA GLN A 774 -5.24 10.06 36.72
C GLN A 774 -4.05 10.87 36.20
N SER A 775 -2.93 10.21 35.88
CA SER A 775 -1.73 10.87 35.34
C SER A 775 -2.00 11.52 33.97
N ASP A 776 -2.84 10.91 33.13
CA ASP A 776 -3.25 11.43 31.83
C ASP A 776 -4.12 12.69 31.99
N ARG A 777 -5.12 12.66 32.87
CA ARG A 777 -5.96 13.83 33.21
C ARG A 777 -5.13 14.98 33.76
N GLU A 778 -4.24 14.68 34.70
CA GLU A 778 -3.32 15.67 35.28
C GLU A 778 -2.43 16.30 34.21
N PHE A 779 -1.93 15.51 33.26
CA PHE A 779 -1.15 16.03 32.12
C PHE A 779 -1.99 16.95 31.23
N GLY A 780 -3.20 16.52 30.84
CA GLY A 780 -4.11 17.33 30.02
C GLY A 780 -4.48 18.66 30.70
N HIS A 781 -4.72 18.66 32.01
CA HIS A 781 -5.03 19.87 32.77
C HIS A 781 -3.81 20.79 32.96
N SER A 782 -2.66 20.25 33.38
CA SER A 782 -1.52 21.07 33.81
C SER A 782 -0.60 21.54 32.68
N ILE A 783 -0.44 20.71 31.64
CA ILE A 783 0.49 20.98 30.53
C ILE A 783 -0.25 21.43 29.28
N LEU A 784 -1.37 20.80 28.94
CA LEU A 784 -2.13 21.17 27.75
C LEU A 784 -3.15 22.29 28.03
N GLY A 785 -3.55 22.47 29.29
CA GLY A 785 -4.54 23.48 29.69
C GLY A 785 -5.96 23.18 29.22
N ILE A 786 -6.27 21.91 28.91
CA ILE A 786 -7.54 21.46 28.34
C ILE A 786 -8.30 20.57 29.32
N ASP A 787 -9.62 20.65 29.28
CA ASP A 787 -10.55 19.71 29.90
C ASP A 787 -11.45 19.14 28.79
N TRP A 788 -11.39 17.82 28.57
CA TRP A 788 -12.07 17.20 27.43
C TRP A 788 -13.59 17.27 27.56
N ARG A 789 -14.26 17.61 26.45
CA ARG A 789 -15.71 17.71 26.39
C ARG A 789 -16.33 16.51 25.69
N GLN A 790 -15.92 16.25 24.45
CA GLN A 790 -16.46 15.15 23.65
C GLN A 790 -15.58 14.83 22.43
N ALA A 791 -15.70 13.59 21.98
CA ALA A 791 -15.27 13.14 20.65
C ALA A 791 -16.35 13.44 19.59
N LYS A 792 -16.06 13.17 18.31
CA LYS A 792 -16.96 13.37 17.16
C LYS A 792 -17.68 14.71 17.18
N ALA A 793 -16.92 15.78 17.39
CA ALA A 793 -17.44 17.11 17.66
C ALA A 793 -18.07 17.80 16.44
N THR A 794 -17.82 17.32 15.22
CA THR A 794 -18.45 17.83 13.98
C THR A 794 -18.34 16.78 12.87
N ILE A 795 -19.25 16.83 11.90
CA ILE A 795 -19.23 16.01 10.67
C ILE A 795 -18.99 16.84 9.39
N THR A 796 -18.80 18.15 9.51
CA THR A 796 -18.71 19.07 8.35
C THR A 796 -17.29 19.48 8.00
N GLY A 797 -16.32 19.26 8.89
CA GLY A 797 -14.93 19.70 8.70
C GLY A 797 -14.71 21.21 8.78
N GLN A 798 -15.75 22.02 8.98
CA GLN A 798 -15.66 23.48 8.93
C GLN A 798 -15.23 24.08 10.26
N VAL A 799 -14.19 24.91 10.24
CA VAL A 799 -13.66 25.60 11.43
C VAL A 799 -13.69 27.11 11.21
N THR A 800 -14.10 27.83 12.25
CA THR A 800 -14.07 29.29 12.32
C THR A 800 -13.12 29.73 13.43
N GLU A 801 -12.19 30.62 13.10
CA GLU A 801 -11.39 31.32 14.11
C GLU A 801 -12.28 32.26 14.93
N VAL A 802 -12.08 32.31 16.25
CA VAL A 802 -12.78 33.24 17.13
C VAL A 802 -11.84 34.30 17.69
N ARG A 803 -12.40 35.48 17.97
CA ARG A 803 -11.65 36.55 18.64
C ARG A 803 -11.27 36.10 20.05
N SER A 804 -9.98 36.09 20.33
CA SER A 804 -9.43 35.68 21.63
C SER A 804 -8.91 36.87 22.44
N ARG A 805 -8.66 36.63 23.73
CA ARG A 805 -7.85 37.51 24.59
C ARG A 805 -6.39 37.58 24.14
N TYR A 806 -5.93 36.57 23.41
CA TYR A 806 -4.62 36.54 22.78
C TYR A 806 -4.74 37.21 21.40
N PRO A 807 -4.19 38.43 21.21
CA PRO A 807 -4.47 39.25 20.03
C PRO A 807 -4.07 38.63 18.69
N GLN A 808 -3.17 37.63 18.72
CA GLN A 808 -2.76 36.84 17.57
C GLN A 808 -3.96 36.14 16.91
N PHE A 809 -4.94 35.71 17.72
CA PHE A 809 -6.18 35.07 17.26
C PHE A 809 -7.33 36.08 17.24
N ASN A 810 -7.64 36.61 16.06
CA ASN A 810 -8.46 37.80 15.87
C ASN A 810 -9.83 37.53 15.24
N GLY A 811 -10.12 36.28 14.91
CA GLY A 811 -11.43 35.80 14.46
C GLY A 811 -11.80 36.20 13.03
N ARG A 812 -10.81 36.19 12.11
CA ARG A 812 -10.97 36.73 10.75
C ARG A 812 -10.91 35.70 9.64
N PHE A 813 -10.87 34.41 9.91
CA PHE A 813 -10.93 33.42 8.83
C PHE A 813 -11.59 32.11 9.23
N LYS A 814 -12.03 31.40 8.19
CA LYS A 814 -12.66 30.09 8.22
C LYS A 814 -11.92 29.18 7.25
N PHE A 815 -11.89 27.89 7.54
CA PHE A 815 -11.20 26.89 6.73
C PHE A 815 -11.82 25.51 6.96
N ASN A 816 -11.37 24.52 6.18
CA ASN A 816 -11.86 23.16 6.25
C ASN A 816 -10.73 22.19 6.58
N PHE A 817 -11.05 21.10 7.28
CA PHE A 817 -10.21 19.92 7.37
C PHE A 817 -10.92 18.70 6.79
N ASN A 818 -10.14 17.72 6.34
CA ASN A 818 -10.68 16.56 5.66
C ASN A 818 -11.39 15.59 6.62
N GLN A 819 -12.66 15.28 6.33
CA GLN A 819 -13.42 14.23 7.01
C GLN A 819 -13.91 13.13 6.06
N GLN A 820 -13.57 13.24 4.77
CA GLN A 820 -14.00 12.30 3.75
C GLN A 820 -12.85 11.38 3.37
N LEU A 821 -13.17 10.13 3.04
CA LEU A 821 -12.19 9.23 2.46
C LEU A 821 -11.75 9.77 1.08
N SER A 822 -10.45 9.76 0.82
CA SER A 822 -9.87 10.25 -0.44
C SER A 822 -8.52 9.58 -0.72
N SER A 823 -8.01 9.76 -1.93
CA SER A 823 -6.65 9.34 -2.32
C SER A 823 -5.54 10.21 -1.74
N ASP A 824 -5.88 11.43 -1.34
CA ASP A 824 -4.88 12.48 -1.06
C ASP A 824 -4.65 12.68 0.44
N CYS A 825 -5.72 12.55 1.24
CA CYS A 825 -5.69 12.75 2.69
C CYS A 825 -6.59 11.74 3.39
N TYR A 826 -6.13 11.25 4.54
CA TYR A 826 -6.94 10.37 5.38
C TYR A 826 -8.15 11.13 5.96
N ALA A 827 -9.25 10.41 6.24
CA ALA A 827 -10.45 10.98 6.82
C ALA A 827 -10.31 11.16 8.34
N VAL A 828 -10.84 12.25 8.89
CA VAL A 828 -10.93 12.51 10.33
C VAL A 828 -12.35 12.24 10.82
N GLU A 829 -12.57 11.07 11.41
CA GLU A 829 -13.91 10.60 11.84
C GLU A 829 -14.30 11.10 13.24
N SER A 830 -13.32 11.43 14.07
CA SER A 830 -13.55 11.77 15.47
C SER A 830 -12.87 13.07 15.90
N PRO A 831 -13.13 14.22 15.25
CA PRO A 831 -12.59 15.49 15.72
C PRO A 831 -13.07 15.76 17.16
N GLU A 832 -12.26 16.43 17.97
CA GLU A 832 -12.48 16.57 19.40
C GLU A 832 -12.76 18.00 19.83
N SER A 833 -13.46 18.14 20.95
CA SER A 833 -13.73 19.43 21.57
C SER A 833 -13.24 19.48 23.01
N PHE A 834 -12.74 20.65 23.40
CA PHE A 834 -12.13 20.92 24.70
C PHE A 834 -12.69 22.17 25.35
N ASN A 835 -12.71 22.22 26.66
CA ASN A 835 -12.85 23.46 27.42
C ASN A 835 -11.48 23.91 27.93
N PRO A 836 -11.17 25.20 27.99
CA PRO A 836 -10.01 25.68 28.72
C PRO A 836 -10.17 25.36 30.21
N VAL A 837 -9.14 24.79 30.85
CA VAL A 837 -9.16 24.43 32.28
C VAL A 837 -9.28 25.67 33.19
N SER A 838 -8.79 26.81 32.72
CA SER A 838 -8.81 28.10 33.42
C SER A 838 -9.17 29.20 32.43
N THR A 839 -10.11 30.07 32.78
CA THR A 839 -10.43 31.28 31.99
C THR A 839 -9.38 32.39 32.15
N ASN A 840 -8.52 32.28 33.19
CA ASN A 840 -7.42 33.21 33.44
C ASN A 840 -6.16 32.87 32.66
N ASP A 841 -6.00 31.63 32.23
CA ASP A 841 -4.77 31.16 31.57
C ASP A 841 -5.08 30.54 30.19
N GLY A 842 -6.31 30.07 29.97
CA GLY A 842 -6.77 29.49 28.72
C GLY A 842 -7.83 30.31 27.98
N ALA A 843 -7.92 30.12 26.67
CA ALA A 843 -8.93 30.72 25.80
C ALA A 843 -9.25 29.81 24.59
N VAL A 844 -10.51 29.80 24.17
CA VAL A 844 -10.91 29.19 22.89
C VAL A 844 -10.41 30.09 21.75
N ILE A 845 -9.78 29.49 20.74
CA ILE A 845 -9.24 30.19 19.57
C ILE A 845 -9.89 29.75 18.26
N LEU A 846 -10.44 28.52 18.22
CA LEU A 846 -11.12 27.95 17.07
C LEU A 846 -12.44 27.31 17.52
N ARG A 847 -13.47 27.37 16.68
CA ARG A 847 -14.75 26.66 16.86
C ARG A 847 -15.15 25.90 15.61
N TYR A 848 -15.80 24.77 15.77
CA TYR A 848 -16.47 24.09 14.66
C TYR A 848 -17.68 24.92 14.25
N SER A 849 -17.80 25.21 12.95
CA SER A 849 -18.81 26.12 12.42
C SER A 849 -20.22 25.54 12.47
N GLU A 850 -20.33 24.20 12.58
CA GLU A 850 -21.60 23.47 12.67
C GLU A 850 -22.38 23.77 13.95
N ASN A 851 -21.68 23.87 15.09
CA ASN A 851 -22.31 23.82 16.42
C ASN A 851 -21.60 24.67 17.48
N ASP A 852 -20.64 25.50 17.08
CA ASP A 852 -19.83 26.37 17.94
C ASP A 852 -19.02 25.64 19.02
N TYR A 853 -18.84 24.32 18.93
CA TYR A 853 -17.96 23.61 19.86
C TYR A 853 -16.52 24.05 19.67
N ALA A 854 -15.78 24.17 20.77
CA ALA A 854 -14.39 24.60 20.72
C ALA A 854 -13.56 23.54 19.98
N ALA A 855 -12.96 23.95 18.87
CA ALA A 855 -12.11 23.11 18.03
C ALA A 855 -10.62 23.28 18.39
N GLY A 856 -10.27 24.33 19.12
CA GLY A 856 -8.92 24.57 19.58
C GLY A 856 -8.83 25.62 20.68
N THR A 857 -7.83 25.46 21.54
CA THR A 857 -7.60 26.30 22.72
C THR A 857 -6.13 26.73 22.80
N ALA A 858 -5.90 27.94 23.26
CA ALA A 858 -4.58 28.45 23.64
C ALA A 858 -4.50 28.59 25.17
N TYR A 859 -3.36 28.25 25.74
CA TYR A 859 -3.06 28.24 27.17
C TYR A 859 -1.73 28.96 27.41
N ALA A 860 -1.67 29.88 28.38
CA ALA A 860 -0.46 30.59 28.75
C ALA A 860 -0.38 30.68 30.28
N THR A 861 0.70 30.12 30.83
CA THR A 861 1.04 30.19 32.25
C THR A 861 2.35 30.95 32.44
N ASN A 862 2.82 31.01 33.68
CA ASN A 862 4.16 31.53 33.97
C ASN A 862 5.29 30.57 33.57
N SER A 863 5.00 29.26 33.41
CA SER A 863 6.02 28.28 33.01
C SER A 863 6.08 28.10 31.49
N HIS A 864 4.93 27.94 30.83
CA HIS A 864 4.88 27.63 29.40
C HIS A 864 3.60 28.12 28.72
N LYS A 865 3.60 28.04 27.39
CA LYS A 865 2.43 28.24 26.54
C LYS A 865 2.11 26.96 25.78
N ALA A 866 0.83 26.68 25.58
CA ALA A 866 0.37 25.56 24.78
C ALA A 866 -0.77 25.96 23.83
N VAL A 867 -0.81 25.34 22.66
CA VAL A 867 -1.97 25.35 21.76
C VAL A 867 -2.36 23.91 21.47
N VAL A 868 -3.64 23.61 21.60
CA VAL A 868 -4.20 22.29 21.25
C VAL A 868 -5.35 22.48 20.28
N ILE A 869 -5.34 21.74 19.18
CA ILE A 869 -6.46 21.67 18.23
C ILE A 869 -6.95 20.22 18.11
N GLY A 870 -8.27 20.05 18.08
CA GLY A 870 -8.96 18.74 18.15
C GLY A 870 -9.11 18.05 16.80
N PHE A 871 -8.33 18.45 15.81
CA PHE A 871 -8.23 17.81 14.51
C PHE A 871 -6.76 17.89 14.05
N PRO A 872 -6.29 16.98 13.21
CA PRO A 872 -4.92 17.01 12.71
C PRO A 872 -4.65 18.23 11.83
N PHE A 873 -3.57 18.96 12.08
CA PHE A 873 -3.23 20.17 11.32
C PHE A 873 -2.97 19.85 9.84
N GLU A 874 -2.33 18.71 9.56
CA GLU A 874 -2.02 18.22 8.22
C GLU A 874 -3.26 17.93 7.37
N THR A 875 -4.44 17.82 7.98
CA THR A 875 -5.72 17.56 7.27
C THR A 875 -6.45 18.82 6.85
N ILE A 876 -5.97 20.01 7.24
CA ILE A 876 -6.51 21.29 6.75
C ILE A 876 -6.31 21.35 5.24
N LEU A 877 -7.37 21.59 4.47
CA LEU A 877 -7.33 21.49 3.01
C LEU A 877 -6.57 22.68 2.38
N GLU A 878 -6.83 23.89 2.86
CA GLU A 878 -6.30 25.11 2.26
C GLU A 878 -4.87 25.43 2.76
N LYS A 879 -3.90 25.53 1.85
CA LYS A 879 -2.50 25.90 2.18
C LYS A 879 -2.40 27.22 2.93
N ASP A 880 -3.08 28.26 2.44
CA ASP A 880 -3.09 29.58 3.07
C ASP A 880 -3.64 29.54 4.51
N ALA A 881 -4.60 28.65 4.79
CA ALA A 881 -5.15 28.48 6.14
C ALA A 881 -4.14 27.82 7.07
N ARG A 882 -3.41 26.80 6.59
CA ARG A 882 -2.29 26.18 7.33
C ARG A 882 -1.24 27.21 7.68
N GLU A 883 -0.73 27.94 6.69
CA GLU A 883 0.31 28.97 6.88
C GLU A 883 -0.14 30.07 7.86
N LYS A 884 -1.38 30.55 7.72
CA LYS A 884 -1.92 31.60 8.59
C LYS A 884 -2.09 31.12 10.03
N LEU A 885 -2.68 29.94 10.24
CA LEU A 885 -2.89 29.39 11.59
C LEU A 885 -1.54 29.11 12.28
N MET A 886 -0.59 28.48 11.58
CA MET A 886 0.75 28.22 12.13
C MET A 886 1.45 29.52 12.53
N ARG A 887 1.39 30.56 11.68
CA ARG A 887 1.95 31.88 12.01
C ARG A 887 1.36 32.45 13.31
N GLN A 888 0.04 32.39 13.48
CA GLN A 888 -0.62 32.89 14.71
C GLN A 888 -0.19 32.12 15.95
N ILE A 889 -0.01 30.80 15.84
CA ILE A 889 0.46 29.94 16.93
C ILE A 889 1.89 30.30 17.31
N LEU A 890 2.80 30.41 16.33
CA LEU A 890 4.21 30.75 16.57
C LEU A 890 4.39 32.18 17.10
N ASP A 891 3.60 33.14 16.58
CA ASP A 891 3.56 34.50 17.11
C ASP A 891 3.00 34.55 18.55
N PHE A 892 2.08 33.64 18.91
CA PHE A 892 1.59 33.52 20.29
C PHE A 892 2.68 32.98 21.23
N PHE A 893 3.50 32.03 20.77
CA PHE A 893 4.60 31.49 21.57
C PHE A 893 5.73 32.50 21.80
N THR A 894 6.11 33.24 20.76
CA THR A 894 7.28 34.15 20.81
C THR A 894 6.98 35.54 21.37
N ASN A 895 5.76 36.07 21.22
CA ASN A 895 5.45 37.41 21.74
C ASN A 895 5.24 37.39 23.27
N GLN A 896 5.81 38.38 23.96
CA GLN A 896 5.50 38.60 25.38
C GLN A 896 4.04 39.04 25.52
N THR A 897 3.28 38.34 26.37
CA THR A 897 1.92 38.74 26.71
C THR A 897 1.99 40.05 27.51
N GLU A 898 1.70 41.19 26.86
CA GLU A 898 1.37 42.39 27.63
C GLU A 898 0.19 42.07 28.54
N THR A 899 0.35 42.32 29.83
CA THR A 899 -0.70 42.07 30.82
C THR A 899 -1.85 43.03 30.54
N LEU A 900 -2.91 42.55 29.89
CA LEU A 900 -4.13 43.32 29.63
C LEU A 900 -4.64 43.96 30.93
N SER A 901 -4.98 45.25 30.84
CA SER A 901 -5.51 46.00 31.97
C SER A 901 -6.83 45.38 32.45
N ALA A 902 -7.17 45.55 33.74
CA ALA A 902 -8.42 45.04 34.32
C ALA A 902 -9.68 45.47 33.54
N ARG A 903 -9.60 46.59 32.81
CA ARG A 903 -10.67 47.15 32.00
C ARG A 903 -10.88 46.42 30.67
N GLU A 904 -9.81 45.87 30.10
CA GLU A 904 -9.85 45.05 28.87
C GLU A 904 -10.30 43.62 29.16
N LYS A 905 -9.89 43.08 30.31
CA LYS A 905 -10.40 41.79 30.84
C LYS A 905 -11.93 41.80 30.98
N LEU A 906 -12.50 42.91 31.43
CA LEU A 906 -13.96 43.05 31.59
C LEU A 906 -14.72 43.08 30.26
N LYS A 907 -14.16 43.69 29.20
CA LYS A 907 -14.79 43.76 27.87
C LYS A 907 -14.83 42.40 27.17
N ILE A 908 -13.83 41.54 27.43
CA ILE A 908 -13.76 40.20 26.84
C ILE A 908 -14.78 39.27 27.50
N VAL A 909 -14.89 39.27 28.84
CA VAL A 909 -15.87 38.45 29.58
C VAL A 909 -17.31 38.70 29.13
N VAL A 910 -17.64 39.95 28.78
CA VAL A 910 -18.99 40.30 28.28
C VAL A 910 -19.20 39.83 26.82
N GLY A 911 -18.14 39.80 26.00
CA GLY A 911 -18.20 39.33 24.61
C GLY A 911 -18.21 37.81 24.45
N THR A 912 -17.65 37.04 25.39
CA THR A 912 -17.68 35.57 25.37
C THR A 912 -18.98 34.97 25.92
N LEU A 913 -19.82 35.77 26.59
CA LEU A 913 -21.05 35.32 27.26
C LEU A 913 -22.35 35.66 26.50
N LEU A 914 -22.30 36.49 25.46
CA LEU A 914 -23.50 36.96 24.74
C LEU A 914 -23.43 36.57 23.27
N ALA A 915 -24.29 35.64 22.85
CA ALA A 915 -24.77 35.57 21.47
C ALA A 915 -25.54 36.88 21.15
N PRO A 916 -25.50 37.39 19.91
CA PRO A 916 -26.15 38.65 19.61
C PRO A 916 -27.68 38.47 19.64
N GLU A 917 -28.35 39.12 20.60
CA GLU A 917 -29.77 39.44 20.47
C GLU A 917 -29.90 40.57 19.44
N GLU A 918 -30.73 40.35 18.43
CA GLU A 918 -31.10 41.34 17.43
C GLU A 918 -31.86 42.52 18.08
N GLU A 919 -31.29 43.72 17.99
CA GLU A 919 -32.00 44.97 18.30
C GLU A 919 -33.05 45.28 17.22
N TYR A 920 -34.32 44.94 17.48
CA TYR A 920 -35.43 45.54 16.75
C TYR A 920 -35.72 46.94 17.30
N SER A 921 -35.21 47.95 16.59
CA SER A 921 -35.61 49.35 16.78
C SER A 921 -37.01 49.57 16.20
N LEU A 922 -37.99 49.77 17.08
CA LEU A 922 -39.32 50.27 16.72
C LEU A 922 -39.30 51.81 16.66
N LEU A 923 -39.55 52.37 15.48
CA LEU A 923 -40.18 53.70 15.35
C LEU A 923 -41.15 53.73 14.15
N PRO A 924 -42.19 54.60 14.21
CA PRO A 924 -43.50 54.30 13.65
C PRO A 924 -43.91 55.17 12.47
N GLY A 925 -44.77 54.59 11.63
CA GLY A 925 -45.85 55.30 10.96
C GLY A 925 -45.67 55.57 9.46
N ALA A 926 -46.76 55.25 8.72
CA ALA A 926 -47.42 56.11 7.72
C ALA A 926 -47.64 55.46 6.34
N PHE A 927 -48.90 55.03 6.10
CA PHE A 927 -49.68 55.04 4.84
C PHE A 927 -49.12 54.32 3.59
N GLY A 928 -49.84 53.56 2.77
CA GLY A 928 -51.26 53.20 2.57
C GLY A 928 -51.28 52.02 1.57
N ALA A 929 -52.21 51.08 1.69
CA ALA A 929 -53.44 50.98 0.89
C ALA A 929 -53.23 50.48 -0.56
N GLU A 930 -54.07 49.48 -0.91
CA GLU A 930 -54.40 48.94 -2.25
C GLU A 930 -53.52 47.77 -2.77
N ASP A 931 -54.01 46.64 -3.29
CA ASP A 931 -55.35 46.05 -3.44
C ASP A 931 -55.21 44.62 -4.04
N TRP A 932 -56.29 43.82 -4.04
CA TRP A 932 -56.56 42.57 -4.80
C TRP A 932 -56.20 41.15 -4.26
N THR A 933 -57.06 40.69 -3.34
CA THR A 933 -57.97 39.49 -3.45
C THR A 933 -57.55 38.20 -4.17
N SER A 934 -57.63 37.06 -3.46
CA SER A 934 -58.66 35.99 -3.59
C SER A 934 -58.26 34.81 -2.67
N GLY A 935 -58.93 34.50 -1.57
CA GLY A 935 -60.21 33.77 -1.49
C GLY A 935 -59.96 32.42 -0.76
N ILE A 936 -60.19 32.33 0.57
CA ILE A 936 -61.39 31.72 1.22
C ILE A 936 -61.36 30.18 1.11
N LYS A 937 -61.49 29.31 2.11
CA LYS A 937 -61.95 29.21 3.52
C LYS A 937 -61.65 27.73 3.92
N GLU A 938 -61.73 27.17 5.14
CA GLU A 938 -62.32 27.52 6.43
C GLU A 938 -61.72 26.58 7.49
N SER A 939 -61.76 27.04 8.72
CA SER A 939 -61.39 26.38 9.98
C SER A 939 -62.62 25.98 10.79
N ALA A 940 -62.45 25.05 11.74
CA ALA A 940 -63.29 24.92 12.94
C ALA A 940 -62.36 24.41 14.08
N GLU A 941 -62.02 25.19 15.12
CA GLU A 941 -62.76 25.48 16.37
C GLU A 941 -63.21 24.19 17.11
N LEU A 942 -63.11 23.99 18.43
CA LEU A 942 -62.86 24.86 19.60
C LEU A 942 -62.67 23.95 20.86
N ALA A 943 -62.23 24.56 21.97
CA ALA A 943 -62.62 24.29 23.37
C ALA A 943 -61.72 23.42 24.30
N GLU A 944 -60.97 24.15 25.14
CA GLU A 944 -61.11 24.26 26.62
C GLU A 944 -60.72 23.12 27.62
N ARG A 945 -60.01 23.59 28.68
CA ARG A 945 -59.96 23.19 30.10
C ARG A 945 -58.88 22.24 30.64
N SER A 946 -57.93 22.87 31.35
CA SER A 946 -57.17 22.41 32.55
C SER A 946 -58.08 21.88 33.69
N PRO A 947 -57.62 21.32 34.85
CA PRO A 947 -56.27 21.39 35.44
C PRO A 947 -55.76 20.17 36.29
N HIS A 948 -54.55 20.36 36.84
CA HIS A 948 -54.13 20.05 38.23
C HIS A 948 -53.30 18.79 38.62
N ARG A 949 -52.13 19.12 39.19
CA ARG A 949 -51.47 18.64 40.43
C ARG A 949 -50.66 17.32 40.47
N THR A 950 -49.33 17.51 40.48
CA THR A 950 -48.32 17.13 41.52
C THR A 950 -48.58 15.92 42.44
N ARG A 951 -47.61 14.98 42.54
CA ARG A 951 -46.85 14.68 43.79
C ARG A 951 -45.65 13.73 43.63
N LYS A 952 -44.46 14.24 43.99
CA LYS A 952 -43.34 13.66 44.77
C LYS A 952 -43.24 12.14 45.10
N ARG A 953 -42.04 11.60 44.79
CA ARG A 953 -41.04 10.85 45.63
C ARG A 953 -41.28 9.36 45.99
N LYS A 954 -40.37 8.48 45.53
CA LYS A 954 -39.40 7.64 46.29
C LYS A 954 -39.11 6.30 45.57
N SER A 955 -37.88 6.14 45.08
CA SER A 955 -36.97 5.00 45.30
C SER A 955 -35.67 5.30 44.57
#